data_AF-A0A5C5V3R0-F1
#
_entry.id   AF-A0A5C5V3R0-F1
#
_cell.length_a   1.000
_cell.length_b   1.000
_cell.length_c   1.000
_cell.angle_alpha   90.00
_cell.angle_beta   90.00
_cell.angle_gamma   90.00
#
_symmetry.space_group_name_H-M   'P 1'
#
loop_
_entity.id
_entity.type
_entity.pdbx_description
1 polymer ?
#
loop_
_entity_poly.entity_id
_entity_poly.type
_entity_poly.pdbx_seq_one_letter_code
_entity_poly.pdbx_strand_id
1 'polypeptide(L)'
;MLTAEEYLGLSSIVESNRPQRQFKFTLASLTGSTDPDTGDIYTGLDRFGRVKDCRWYDTANSVDLDRYEYGYDRVGNRLYRKNVLAHAASKEYDYLYTYDGLNRLKEMERGLLNGTNTAMSTYKFGQCWELDETGNWSQFRQDLYGNGGWSFNQQRTNNAVNEITDIAETAGPSWATPAYDVKGNMTTLPQPDDPTGTYSATYDAWNRLVKLQDGATTVQENEYDGLNRRTIRKTYTSGTLSEKRFYFYTEDWQCIEERVADGSTTPGLLPAKEQHVWGNRYIDECVLRDRDYNNNGTTLEERLYATQDANWNTTMLYKQSSGYKERYTYNPYGEITFLNSSFNPVGGSVHNWQHLFGSYKRDTTTELYLVRNRLYHTDLGTWLSRDPIGYEGGASLYEYVNSKPTISVDPAGLEGFHPEMFLQGSPNGSRTTPRPNEYQGPFGCTTACVPRYRNGEVVGSMGTLPPLTGQATQRQWENEDSKWSGPTTEDEKRVFAMCNGDPDCIDALKDIMHKVNKPRSIGSNRCFSYMDQVYDDLGIDYDKGWKEVGNRTIKLHPQVWDPGRFVPTSRKTPWGWHGLKQHAVMKVTFKPSGKDAYFDIGSDTHLGHIGGDDHWFFPGDQMIDAKTKEPVRCETKMYIHGNEDNEGD
;
A
#
# COMPACT_ATOMS: atom_id res chain seq x y z
N MET A 1 -14.70 0.12 22.29
CA MET A 1 -13.77 0.89 21.44
C MET A 1 -12.36 0.37 21.73
N LEU A 2 -11.60 -0.01 20.69
CA LEU A 2 -10.31 -0.68 20.82
C LEU A 2 -9.16 0.31 20.56
N THR A 3 -9.18 0.95 19.39
CA THR A 3 -8.51 2.22 19.08
C THR A 3 -9.52 3.37 19.09
N ALA A 4 -9.02 4.59 19.30
CA ALA A 4 -9.68 5.86 19.03
C ALA A 4 -8.64 6.79 18.38
N GLU A 5 -8.98 7.39 17.25
CA GLU A 5 -8.01 7.99 16.33
C GLU A 5 -8.30 9.48 16.08
N GLU A 6 -7.26 10.30 16.07
CA GLU A 6 -7.32 11.72 15.74
C GLU A 6 -6.57 12.00 14.43
N TYR A 7 -7.16 12.85 13.59
CA TYR A 7 -6.75 13.05 12.20
C TYR A 7 -6.34 14.51 11.94
N LEU A 8 -5.21 14.68 11.26
CA LEU A 8 -4.82 15.92 10.61
C LEU A 8 -5.35 15.91 9.16
N GLY A 9 -6.24 16.85 8.83
CA GLY A 9 -6.93 16.84 7.54
C GLY A 9 -7.90 15.66 7.39
N LEU A 10 -7.93 15.04 6.21
CA LEU A 10 -8.92 14.01 5.86
C LEU A 10 -8.46 12.56 6.12
N SER A 11 -7.16 12.32 6.32
CA SER A 11 -6.59 10.96 6.31
C SER A 11 -5.36 10.75 7.20
N SER A 12 -4.61 11.79 7.56
CA SER A 12 -3.34 11.66 8.30
C SER A 12 -3.58 11.42 9.79
N ILE A 13 -3.57 10.17 10.24
CA ILE A 13 -3.75 9.82 11.66
C ILE A 13 -2.54 10.30 12.48
N VAL A 14 -2.77 11.29 13.35
CA VAL A 14 -1.76 11.90 14.23
C VAL A 14 -1.80 11.39 15.66
N GLU A 15 -2.94 10.87 16.12
CA GLU A 15 -3.00 10.05 17.35
C GLU A 15 -3.78 8.76 17.13
N SER A 16 -3.35 7.69 17.78
CA SER A 16 -4.12 6.45 17.93
C SER A 16 -4.05 6.01 19.39
N ASN A 17 -5.05 6.41 20.17
CA ASN A 17 -5.25 6.02 21.56
C ASN A 17 -5.81 4.59 21.64
N ARG A 18 -5.37 3.78 22.61
CA ARG A 18 -5.88 2.42 22.88
C ARG A 18 -6.50 2.38 24.29
N PRO A 19 -7.74 2.91 24.50
CA PRO A 19 -8.21 3.31 25.83
C PRO A 19 -8.30 2.18 26.85
N GLN A 20 -8.61 0.95 26.42
CA GLN A 20 -8.64 -0.24 27.29
C GLN A 20 -7.27 -0.58 27.92
N ARG A 21 -6.18 -0.06 27.35
CA ARG A 21 -4.79 -0.42 27.68
C ARG A 21 -3.97 0.79 28.13
N GLN A 22 -4.57 1.98 28.14
CA GLN A 22 -4.00 3.22 28.64
C GLN A 22 -2.63 3.54 28.04
N PHE A 23 -2.48 3.35 26.72
CA PHE A 23 -1.36 3.89 25.96
C PHE A 23 -1.80 4.37 24.58
N LYS A 24 -1.05 5.30 23.98
CA LYS A 24 -1.34 5.88 22.67
C LYS A 24 -0.11 6.00 21.78
N PHE A 25 -0.31 5.89 20.47
CA PHE A 25 0.56 6.49 19.47
C PHE A 25 0.23 7.97 19.35
N THR A 26 1.23 8.84 19.22
CA THR A 26 1.03 10.27 18.96
C THR A 26 2.19 10.89 18.17
N LEU A 27 1.82 11.84 17.30
CA LEU A 27 2.70 12.78 16.61
C LEU A 27 2.45 14.23 17.08
N ALA A 28 1.69 14.41 18.17
CA ALA A 28 1.31 15.70 18.74
C ALA A 28 1.91 15.89 20.15
N SER A 29 2.01 17.15 20.58
CA SER A 29 2.50 17.49 21.92
C SER A 29 1.53 17.02 23.01
N LEU A 30 2.04 16.21 23.95
CA LEU A 30 1.32 15.77 25.15
C LEU A 30 0.88 16.93 26.06
N THR A 31 1.44 18.13 25.90
CA THR A 31 1.16 19.32 26.72
C THR A 31 0.48 20.44 25.94
N GLY A 32 0.21 20.25 24.63
CA GLY A 32 -0.25 21.32 23.75
C GLY A 32 0.81 22.39 23.43
N SER A 33 2.08 22.13 23.75
CA SER A 33 3.19 23.01 23.35
C SER A 33 3.35 23.02 21.82
N THR A 34 3.61 24.19 21.24
CA THR A 34 3.93 24.30 19.81
C THR A 34 5.37 23.86 19.53
N ASP A 35 5.58 23.26 18.37
CA ASP A 35 6.88 22.91 17.83
C ASP A 35 7.68 24.15 17.37
N PRO A 36 9.01 24.22 17.57
CA PRO A 36 9.81 25.37 17.19
C PRO A 36 10.10 25.51 15.68
N ASP A 37 9.92 24.45 14.87
CA ASP A 37 10.11 24.49 13.41
C ASP A 37 8.82 24.80 12.65
N THR A 38 7.68 24.26 13.10
CA THR A 38 6.37 24.42 12.41
C THR A 38 5.48 25.49 13.04
N GLY A 39 5.58 25.70 14.35
CA GLY A 39 4.69 26.60 15.11
C GLY A 39 3.33 26.00 15.44
N ASP A 40 3.06 24.74 15.08
CA ASP A 40 1.83 24.01 15.40
C ASP A 40 2.05 22.96 16.52
N ILE A 41 1.01 22.22 16.90
CA ILE A 41 1.08 21.23 17.99
C ILE A 41 1.68 19.87 17.57
N TYR A 42 2.00 19.66 16.29
CA TYR A 42 2.41 18.36 15.74
C TYR A 42 3.92 18.17 15.83
N THR A 43 4.45 18.16 17.06
CA THR A 43 5.89 18.01 17.36
C THR A 43 6.52 16.72 16.81
N GLY A 44 5.71 15.71 16.45
CA GLY A 44 6.14 14.49 15.78
C GLY A 44 6.38 14.64 14.27
N LEU A 45 5.97 15.77 13.67
CA LEU A 45 6.11 16.07 12.26
C LEU A 45 7.15 17.18 12.00
N ASP A 46 7.79 17.15 10.84
CA ASP A 46 8.57 18.27 10.34
C ASP A 46 7.72 19.19 9.43
N ARG A 47 8.34 20.30 8.98
CA ARG A 47 7.71 21.30 8.08
C ARG A 47 7.33 20.78 6.69
N PHE A 48 7.58 19.49 6.40
CA PHE A 48 7.17 18.78 5.19
C PHE A 48 6.23 17.60 5.53
N GLY A 49 5.70 17.52 6.76
CA GLY A 49 4.82 16.43 7.19
C GLY A 49 5.50 15.06 7.31
N ARG A 50 6.85 15.01 7.29
CA ARG A 50 7.63 13.79 7.53
C ARG A 50 7.69 13.50 9.03
N VAL A 51 7.80 12.24 9.43
CA VAL A 51 7.81 11.85 10.85
C VAL A 51 9.20 12.07 11.43
N LYS A 52 9.34 13.06 12.31
CA LYS A 52 10.59 13.38 13.03
C LYS A 52 10.64 12.85 14.46
N ASP A 53 9.49 12.59 15.09
CA ASP A 53 9.39 11.92 16.39
C ASP A 53 8.14 11.02 16.43
N CYS A 54 8.36 9.70 16.40
CA CYS A 54 7.34 8.66 16.46
C CYS A 54 7.22 8.16 17.90
N ARG A 55 6.16 8.55 18.61
CA ARG A 55 6.03 8.36 20.06
C ARG A 55 4.91 7.42 20.46
N TRP A 56 5.23 6.41 21.27
CA TRP A 56 4.29 5.54 21.98
C TRP A 56 4.35 5.82 23.48
N TYR A 57 3.24 6.29 24.05
CA TYR A 57 3.18 6.85 25.41
C TYR A 57 2.18 6.10 26.29
N ASP A 58 2.62 5.69 27.48
CA ASP A 58 1.81 5.12 28.55
C ASP A 58 1.05 6.24 29.26
N THR A 59 -0.27 6.32 29.03
CA THR A 59 -1.14 7.33 29.65
C THR A 59 -1.54 6.99 31.08
N ALA A 60 -1.28 5.77 31.58
CA ALA A 60 -1.51 5.42 32.98
C ALA A 60 -0.31 5.83 33.85
N ASN A 61 0.91 5.50 33.41
CA ASN A 61 2.15 5.74 34.13
C ASN A 61 2.84 7.05 33.75
N SER A 62 2.36 7.75 32.71
CA SER A 62 2.92 9.00 32.18
C SER A 62 4.39 8.90 31.75
N VAL A 63 4.72 7.84 31.00
CA VAL A 63 6.08 7.55 30.51
C VAL A 63 6.06 7.05 29.07
N ASP A 64 7.17 7.21 28.34
CA ASP A 64 7.30 6.60 27.01
C ASP A 64 7.41 5.07 27.12
N LEU A 65 6.66 4.36 26.27
CA LEU A 65 6.81 2.92 26.06
C LEU A 65 7.90 2.65 25.04
N ASP A 66 7.87 3.41 23.94
CA ASP A 66 8.84 3.37 22.85
C ASP A 66 8.81 4.72 22.10
N ARG A 67 9.96 5.20 21.62
CA ARG A 67 10.04 6.52 20.96
C ARG A 67 11.24 6.57 20.01
N TYR A 68 10.99 6.98 18.78
CA TYR A 68 11.99 7.07 17.72
C TYR A 68 12.07 8.47 17.13
N GLU A 69 13.24 9.11 17.24
CA GLU A 69 13.54 10.40 16.62
C GLU A 69 14.29 10.20 15.30
N TYR A 70 14.00 11.06 14.31
CA TYR A 70 14.53 10.96 12.96
C TYR A 70 15.01 12.32 12.44
N GLY A 71 16.07 12.29 11.63
CA GLY A 71 16.51 13.43 10.83
C GLY A 71 16.55 13.08 9.35
N TYR A 72 16.34 14.09 8.52
CA TYR A 72 16.27 13.94 7.06
C TYR A 72 17.13 14.97 6.36
N ASP A 73 17.59 14.62 5.17
CA ASP A 73 18.18 15.58 4.26
C ASP A 73 17.11 16.42 3.51
N ARG A 74 17.58 17.20 2.54
CA ARG A 74 16.77 18.11 1.73
C ARG A 74 15.89 17.41 0.69
N VAL A 75 16.17 16.16 0.31
CA VAL A 75 15.44 15.44 -0.74
C VAL A 75 14.50 14.35 -0.21
N GLY A 76 14.69 13.91 1.04
CA GLY A 76 13.81 12.93 1.69
C GLY A 76 14.55 11.79 2.39
N ASN A 77 15.87 11.66 2.20
CA ASN A 77 16.61 10.55 2.76
C ASN A 77 16.75 10.71 4.28
N ARG A 78 16.45 9.65 5.03
CA ARG A 78 16.62 9.63 6.49
C ARG A 78 18.09 9.55 6.84
N LEU A 79 18.64 10.59 7.45
CA LEU A 79 20.05 10.67 7.87
C LEU A 79 20.32 9.88 9.17
N TYR A 80 19.36 9.85 10.10
CA TYR A 80 19.49 9.08 11.34
C TYR A 80 18.16 8.52 11.85
N ARG A 81 18.25 7.48 12.69
CA ARG A 81 17.15 6.90 13.49
C ARG A 81 17.66 6.66 14.91
N LYS A 82 17.07 7.34 15.89
CA LYS A 82 17.48 7.33 17.30
C LYS A 82 16.38 6.68 18.14
N ASN A 83 16.68 5.62 18.91
CA ASN A 83 15.70 5.14 19.90
C ASN A 83 15.96 5.87 21.22
N VAL A 84 15.06 6.76 21.61
CA VAL A 84 15.27 7.69 22.74
C VAL A 84 15.45 6.93 24.06
N LEU A 85 14.72 5.82 24.26
CA LEU A 85 14.78 5.03 25.48
C LEU A 85 16.05 4.17 25.54
N ALA A 86 16.49 3.62 24.42
CA ALA A 86 17.74 2.88 24.30
C ALA A 86 18.94 3.81 24.53
N HIS A 87 18.96 4.96 23.85
CA HIS A 87 19.98 5.99 24.01
C HIS A 87 20.08 6.49 25.46
N ALA A 88 18.94 6.76 26.12
CA ALA A 88 18.90 7.15 27.53
C ALA A 88 19.36 6.03 28.49
N ALA A 89 19.34 4.77 28.07
CA ALA A 89 19.88 3.62 28.79
C ALA A 89 21.33 3.26 28.37
N SER A 90 22.01 4.13 27.61
CA SER A 90 23.34 3.92 27.01
C SER A 90 23.42 2.65 26.16
N LYS A 91 22.39 2.39 25.35
CA LYS A 91 22.28 1.22 24.46
C LYS A 91 22.50 1.62 23.00
N GLU A 92 23.36 0.88 22.33
CA GLU A 92 23.95 1.23 21.03
C GLU A 92 23.03 0.81 19.86
N TYR A 93 21.81 1.36 19.87
CA TYR A 93 20.74 1.12 18.88
C TYR A 93 20.25 2.40 18.18
N ASP A 94 21.10 3.44 18.18
CA ASP A 94 20.94 4.53 17.22
C ASP A 94 21.62 4.16 15.90
N TYR A 95 21.13 4.74 14.81
CA TYR A 95 21.58 4.48 13.45
C TYR A 95 21.86 5.80 12.71
N LEU A 96 22.93 5.81 11.92
CA LEU A 96 23.31 6.88 10.99
C LEU A 96 23.40 6.29 9.58
N TYR A 97 22.97 7.01 8.55
CA TYR A 97 22.83 6.49 7.18
C TYR A 97 23.49 7.41 6.14
N THR A 98 24.25 6.82 5.23
CA THR A 98 24.84 7.49 4.05
C THR A 98 24.24 6.94 2.77
N TYR A 99 24.05 7.82 1.77
CA TYR A 99 23.39 7.51 0.50
C TYR A 99 24.35 7.74 -0.68
N ASP A 100 24.07 7.07 -1.81
CA ASP A 100 24.78 7.30 -3.07
C ASP A 100 24.21 8.51 -3.85
N GLY A 101 24.79 8.81 -5.02
CA GLY A 101 24.34 9.91 -5.90
C GLY A 101 22.94 9.73 -6.51
N LEU A 102 22.34 8.54 -6.40
CA LEU A 102 20.96 8.23 -6.81
C LEU A 102 19.99 8.20 -5.62
N ASN A 103 20.49 8.54 -4.41
CA ASN A 103 19.77 8.53 -3.15
C ASN A 103 19.39 7.12 -2.67
N ARG A 104 20.16 6.10 -3.05
CA ARG A 104 20.04 4.72 -2.57
C ARG A 104 20.91 4.54 -1.32
N LEU A 105 20.49 3.65 -0.41
CA LEU A 105 21.23 3.41 0.83
C LEU A 105 22.59 2.76 0.51
N LYS A 106 23.67 3.45 0.91
CA LYS A 106 25.06 3.01 0.67
C LYS A 106 25.73 2.47 1.94
N GLU A 107 25.57 3.17 3.05
CA GLU A 107 26.18 2.79 4.34
C GLU A 107 25.19 3.00 5.49
N MET A 108 25.35 2.18 6.52
CA MET A 108 24.68 2.31 7.80
C MET A 108 25.70 2.08 8.91
N GLU A 109 25.79 3.02 9.85
CA GLU A 109 26.46 2.83 11.14
C GLU A 109 25.41 2.62 12.24
N ARG A 110 25.71 1.78 13.23
CA ARG A 110 24.92 1.58 14.44
C ARG A 110 25.78 1.79 15.69
N GLY A 111 25.21 2.48 16.68
CA GLY A 111 25.98 2.99 17.82
C GLY A 111 25.17 3.88 18.77
N LEU A 112 25.85 4.85 19.37
CA LEU A 112 25.25 5.98 20.10
C LEU A 112 25.54 7.28 19.34
N LEU A 113 24.51 8.00 18.91
CA LEU A 113 24.67 9.28 18.20
C LEU A 113 25.28 10.36 19.09
N ASN A 114 26.08 11.26 18.50
CA ASN A 114 26.54 12.47 19.17
C ASN A 114 25.38 13.45 19.46
N GLY A 115 25.64 14.47 20.29
CA GLY A 115 24.61 15.46 20.70
C GLY A 115 24.02 16.34 19.57
N THR A 116 24.52 16.22 18.35
CA THR A 116 23.98 16.87 17.14
C THR A 116 23.36 15.88 16.15
N ASN A 117 23.32 14.59 16.46
CA ASN A 117 22.89 13.49 15.59
C ASN A 117 23.60 13.46 14.21
N THR A 118 24.89 13.84 14.15
CA THR A 118 25.68 13.94 12.90
C THR A 118 26.80 12.90 12.74
N ALA A 119 27.18 12.20 13.81
CA ALA A 119 28.19 11.15 13.82
C ALA A 119 28.00 10.26 15.06
N MET A 120 28.57 9.05 15.03
CA MET A 120 28.60 8.18 16.20
C MET A 120 29.60 8.67 17.25
N SER A 121 29.15 8.75 18.51
CA SER A 121 29.99 8.92 19.70
C SER A 121 30.60 7.61 20.20
N THR A 122 29.87 6.51 19.98
CA THR A 122 30.33 5.12 20.12
C THR A 122 29.86 4.36 18.90
N TYR A 123 30.78 3.84 18.10
CA TYR A 123 30.50 2.98 16.95
C TYR A 123 30.57 1.50 17.36
N LYS A 124 29.66 0.66 16.87
CA LYS A 124 29.53 -0.75 17.29
C LYS A 124 29.29 -1.76 16.18
N PHE A 125 28.71 -1.33 15.08
CA PHE A 125 28.35 -2.20 13.96
C PHE A 125 28.17 -1.32 12.74
N GLY A 126 28.58 -1.80 11.58
CA GLY A 126 28.39 -1.09 10.31
C GLY A 126 28.07 -2.05 9.19
N GLN A 127 27.28 -1.59 8.23
CA GLN A 127 27.00 -2.28 6.97
C GLN A 127 27.23 -1.31 5.80
N CYS A 128 27.74 -1.85 4.69
CA CYS A 128 27.92 -1.09 3.45
C CYS A 128 27.51 -1.94 2.25
N TRP A 129 26.82 -1.29 1.33
CA TRP A 129 26.34 -1.80 0.05
C TRP A 129 26.98 -0.97 -1.06
N GLU A 130 27.67 -1.64 -1.98
CA GLU A 130 28.00 -1.07 -3.28
C GLU A 130 26.98 -1.62 -4.28
N LEU A 131 26.37 -0.71 -5.04
CA LEU A 131 25.18 -0.97 -5.85
C LEU A 131 25.48 -0.67 -7.31
N ASP A 132 25.21 -1.61 -8.21
CA ASP A 132 25.33 -1.40 -9.66
C ASP A 132 24.30 -0.38 -10.19
N GLU A 133 24.31 -0.08 -11.50
CA GLU A 133 23.36 0.86 -12.11
C GLU A 133 21.89 0.44 -12.00
N THR A 134 21.61 -0.84 -11.73
CA THR A 134 20.26 -1.42 -11.59
C THR A 134 19.84 -1.69 -10.14
N GLY A 135 20.70 -1.44 -9.15
CA GLY A 135 20.40 -1.62 -7.73
C GLY A 135 20.81 -2.97 -7.14
N ASN A 136 21.48 -3.84 -7.89
CA ASN A 136 21.97 -5.10 -7.34
C ASN A 136 23.21 -4.85 -6.46
N TRP A 137 23.34 -5.60 -5.37
CA TRP A 137 24.46 -5.47 -4.42
C TRP A 137 25.74 -6.12 -4.98
N SER A 138 26.52 -5.39 -5.77
CA SER A 138 27.81 -5.87 -6.28
C SER A 138 28.83 -6.14 -5.16
N GLN A 139 28.73 -5.40 -4.06
CA GLN A 139 29.45 -5.74 -2.82
C GLN A 139 28.59 -5.48 -1.57
N PHE A 140 28.70 -6.39 -0.60
CA PHE A 140 28.16 -6.25 0.75
C PHE A 140 29.28 -6.44 1.78
N ARG A 141 29.40 -5.50 2.73
CA ARG A 141 30.42 -5.51 3.80
C ARG A 141 29.79 -5.27 5.16
N GLN A 142 30.32 -5.90 6.20
CA GLN A 142 29.92 -5.66 7.60
C GLN A 142 31.14 -5.52 8.52
N ASP A 143 31.10 -4.53 9.41
CA ASP A 143 31.92 -4.47 10.61
C ASP A 143 31.05 -4.97 11.77
N LEU A 144 31.40 -6.11 12.35
CA LEU A 144 30.61 -6.76 13.41
C LEU A 144 30.95 -6.25 14.82
N TYR A 145 31.98 -5.39 14.94
CA TYR A 145 32.59 -5.05 16.23
C TYR A 145 32.73 -3.53 16.46
N GLY A 146 32.55 -2.70 15.43
CA GLY A 146 32.68 -1.26 15.50
C GLY A 146 34.13 -0.79 15.58
N ASN A 147 35.05 -1.48 14.90
CA ASN A 147 36.48 -1.21 14.96
C ASN A 147 37.05 -0.52 13.71
N GLY A 148 36.22 -0.30 12.68
CA GLY A 148 36.61 0.30 11.41
C GLY A 148 37.13 -0.71 10.37
N GLY A 149 37.09 -2.00 10.68
CA GLY A 149 37.53 -3.10 9.82
C GLY A 149 36.36 -3.99 9.38
N TRP A 150 36.22 -4.16 8.07
CA TRP A 150 35.26 -5.09 7.48
C TRP A 150 35.57 -6.53 7.91
N SER A 151 34.74 -7.03 8.82
CA SER A 151 34.82 -8.39 9.39
C SER A 151 34.10 -9.42 8.51
N PHE A 152 33.12 -8.95 7.74
CA PHE A 152 32.48 -9.66 6.63
C PHE A 152 32.65 -8.83 5.35
N ASN A 153 32.96 -9.48 4.23
CA ASN A 153 33.20 -8.81 2.96
C ASN A 153 32.92 -9.78 1.79
N GLN A 154 31.81 -9.55 1.10
CA GLN A 154 31.24 -10.41 0.06
C GLN A 154 31.09 -9.61 -1.24
N GLN A 155 31.66 -10.11 -2.33
CA GLN A 155 31.36 -9.68 -3.70
C GLN A 155 30.20 -10.52 -4.24
N ARG A 156 29.40 -9.97 -5.15
CA ARG A 156 28.37 -10.72 -5.88
C ARG A 156 28.41 -10.36 -7.37
N THR A 157 28.18 -11.34 -8.23
CA THR A 157 28.04 -11.12 -9.69
C THR A 157 26.60 -11.37 -10.10
N ASN A 158 25.98 -10.39 -10.76
CA ASN A 158 24.63 -10.53 -11.33
C ASN A 158 24.69 -10.70 -12.86
N ASN A 159 23.71 -11.40 -13.42
CA ASN A 159 23.56 -11.54 -14.87
C ASN A 159 22.73 -10.38 -15.48
N ALA A 160 22.56 -10.39 -16.81
CA ALA A 160 21.82 -9.35 -17.55
C ALA A 160 20.29 -9.31 -17.29
N VAL A 161 19.78 -10.15 -16.38
CA VAL A 161 18.39 -10.11 -15.87
C VAL A 161 18.36 -10.01 -14.34
N ASN A 162 19.46 -9.53 -13.74
CA ASN A 162 19.65 -9.20 -12.32
C ASN A 162 19.65 -10.39 -11.35
N GLU A 163 19.75 -11.62 -11.83
CA GLU A 163 19.90 -12.83 -10.99
C GLU A 163 21.34 -12.92 -10.45
N ILE A 164 21.51 -13.27 -9.17
CA ILE A 164 22.82 -13.43 -8.53
C ILE A 164 23.45 -14.77 -8.98
N THR A 165 24.44 -14.71 -9.86
CA THR A 165 25.09 -15.90 -10.45
C THR A 165 26.36 -16.36 -9.76
N ASP A 166 26.95 -15.53 -8.88
CA ASP A 166 28.13 -15.86 -8.09
C ASP A 166 28.14 -15.03 -6.80
N ILE A 167 28.61 -15.64 -5.70
CA ILE A 167 28.85 -14.98 -4.43
C ILE A 167 30.25 -15.39 -3.94
N ALA A 168 31.11 -14.41 -3.67
CA ALA A 168 32.52 -14.63 -3.36
C ALA A 168 33.00 -13.78 -2.16
N GLU A 169 33.26 -14.43 -1.04
CA GLU A 169 33.77 -13.77 0.17
C GLU A 169 35.29 -13.62 0.18
N THR A 170 35.73 -12.45 0.65
CA THR A 170 37.13 -12.14 0.97
C THR A 170 37.37 -12.03 2.48
N ALA A 171 36.29 -11.93 3.28
CA ALA A 171 36.30 -12.11 4.73
C ALA A 171 34.92 -12.60 5.19
N GLY A 172 34.88 -13.51 6.17
CA GLY A 172 33.64 -14.14 6.66
C GLY A 172 33.45 -15.58 6.21
N PRO A 173 32.32 -16.24 6.60
CA PRO A 173 31.94 -17.55 6.11
C PRO A 173 31.42 -17.46 4.66
N SER A 174 31.68 -18.48 3.84
CA SER A 174 31.21 -18.51 2.45
C SER A 174 29.75 -18.89 2.33
N TRP A 175 28.96 -18.07 1.64
CA TRP A 175 27.52 -18.31 1.46
C TRP A 175 27.24 -19.22 0.26
N ALA A 176 26.07 -19.88 0.27
CA ALA A 176 25.58 -20.57 -0.91
C ALA A 176 25.30 -19.58 -2.06
N THR A 177 25.78 -19.88 -3.27
CA THR A 177 25.41 -19.11 -4.46
C THR A 177 23.98 -19.48 -4.90
N PRO A 178 23.08 -18.50 -5.10
CA PRO A 178 21.73 -18.77 -5.59
C PRO A 178 21.70 -19.41 -6.98
N ALA A 179 20.62 -20.14 -7.27
CA ALA A 179 20.32 -20.61 -8.62
C ALA A 179 18.83 -20.36 -8.94
N TYR A 180 18.52 -20.27 -10.23
CA TYR A 180 17.21 -19.82 -10.72
C TYR A 180 16.66 -20.74 -11.81
N ASP A 181 15.34 -20.79 -11.96
CA ASP A 181 14.68 -21.40 -13.11
C ASP A 181 14.55 -20.44 -14.31
N VAL A 182 14.03 -20.94 -15.44
CA VAL A 182 13.79 -20.15 -16.66
C VAL A 182 12.68 -19.09 -16.54
N LYS A 183 12.05 -18.94 -15.37
CA LYS A 183 11.11 -17.86 -15.03
C LYS A 183 11.74 -16.84 -14.09
N GLY A 184 12.92 -17.12 -13.53
CA GLY A 184 13.59 -16.30 -12.54
C GLY A 184 13.12 -16.56 -11.11
N ASN A 185 12.53 -17.71 -10.83
CA ASN A 185 12.31 -18.15 -9.45
C ASN A 185 13.60 -18.73 -8.89
N MET A 186 14.00 -18.30 -7.70
CA MET A 186 15.21 -18.75 -7.01
C MET A 186 15.02 -20.20 -6.52
N THR A 187 15.49 -21.18 -7.30
CA THR A 187 15.38 -22.63 -7.05
C THR A 187 16.39 -23.15 -6.03
N THR A 188 17.47 -22.40 -5.82
CA THR A 188 18.49 -22.68 -4.80
C THR A 188 18.81 -21.37 -4.10
N LEU A 189 18.83 -21.37 -2.76
CA LEU A 189 19.12 -20.18 -1.94
C LEU A 189 19.91 -20.53 -0.67
N PRO A 190 20.68 -19.58 -0.10
CA PRO A 190 21.12 -19.65 1.30
C PRO A 190 19.95 -19.92 2.26
N GLN A 191 20.26 -20.50 3.42
CA GLN A 191 19.32 -20.52 4.54
C GLN A 191 19.52 -19.21 5.33
N PRO A 192 18.49 -18.44 5.69
CA PRO A 192 18.74 -17.13 6.33
C PRO A 192 19.29 -17.24 7.77
N ASP A 193 19.14 -18.39 8.43
CA ASP A 193 19.74 -18.73 9.73
C ASP A 193 21.18 -19.27 9.62
N ASP A 194 21.48 -20.06 8.59
CA ASP A 194 22.86 -20.43 8.20
C ASP A 194 23.08 -20.22 6.69
N PRO A 195 23.57 -19.04 6.27
CA PRO A 195 23.79 -18.75 4.85
C PRO A 195 24.85 -19.61 4.17
N THR A 196 25.62 -20.42 4.91
CA THR A 196 26.53 -21.44 4.35
C THR A 196 25.78 -22.72 3.96
N GLY A 197 24.63 -22.97 4.59
CA GLY A 197 23.67 -23.99 4.20
C GLY A 197 22.90 -23.61 2.93
N THR A 198 22.02 -24.49 2.47
CA THR A 198 21.24 -24.25 1.24
C THR A 198 19.84 -24.83 1.34
N TYR A 199 18.82 -24.09 0.91
CA TYR A 199 17.51 -24.65 0.61
C TYR A 199 17.35 -24.88 -0.91
N SER A 200 16.77 -26.02 -1.27
CA SER A 200 16.20 -26.28 -2.59
C SER A 200 14.72 -25.88 -2.58
N ALA A 201 14.31 -25.02 -3.50
CA ALA A 201 12.96 -24.49 -3.62
C ALA A 201 12.20 -25.11 -4.81
N THR A 202 10.89 -25.31 -4.65
CA THR A 202 9.99 -25.73 -5.74
C THR A 202 8.81 -24.78 -5.86
N TYR A 203 8.53 -24.35 -7.08
CA TYR A 203 7.46 -23.41 -7.42
C TYR A 203 6.37 -24.11 -8.24
N ASP A 204 5.14 -23.59 -8.17
CA ASP A 204 4.05 -24.03 -9.05
C ASP A 204 4.01 -23.24 -10.38
N ALA A 205 3.05 -23.57 -11.24
CA ALA A 205 2.87 -22.94 -12.55
C ALA A 205 2.53 -21.44 -12.50
N TRP A 206 2.26 -20.88 -11.31
CA TRP A 206 2.01 -19.46 -11.07
C TRP A 206 3.19 -18.77 -10.34
N ASN A 207 4.38 -19.38 -10.38
CA ASN A 207 5.61 -18.89 -9.70
C ASN A 207 5.48 -18.82 -8.17
N ARG A 208 4.60 -19.61 -7.54
CA ARG A 208 4.38 -19.58 -6.09
C ARG A 208 5.19 -20.68 -5.42
N LEU A 209 5.94 -20.34 -4.38
CA LEU A 209 6.81 -21.26 -3.64
C LEU A 209 5.98 -22.32 -2.90
N VAL A 210 5.82 -23.51 -3.47
CA VAL A 210 5.04 -24.61 -2.85
C VAL A 210 5.87 -25.49 -1.93
N LYS A 211 7.20 -25.51 -2.04
CA LYS A 211 8.06 -26.36 -1.21
C LYS A 211 9.46 -25.78 -0.99
N LEU A 212 10.01 -26.01 0.21
CA LEU A 212 11.42 -25.85 0.55
C LEU A 212 11.99 -27.15 1.13
N GLN A 213 13.22 -27.47 0.78
CA GLN A 213 13.96 -28.63 1.26
C GLN A 213 15.39 -28.29 1.69
N ASP A 214 15.83 -28.84 2.81
CA ASP A 214 17.24 -28.91 3.22
C ASP A 214 17.80 -30.26 2.74
N GLY A 215 18.57 -30.24 1.66
CA GLY A 215 18.97 -31.45 0.94
C GLY A 215 17.78 -32.35 0.57
N ALA A 216 17.79 -33.60 1.06
CA ALA A 216 16.68 -34.54 0.86
C ALA A 216 15.48 -34.30 1.83
N THR A 217 15.67 -33.51 2.88
CA THR A 217 14.70 -33.26 3.94
C THR A 217 13.73 -32.17 3.51
N THR A 218 12.42 -32.42 3.56
CA THR A 218 11.43 -31.33 3.43
C THR A 218 11.41 -30.52 4.72
N VAL A 219 11.44 -29.19 4.62
CA VAL A 219 11.36 -28.27 5.78
C VAL A 219 10.04 -27.50 5.82
N GLN A 220 9.51 -27.11 4.64
CA GLN A 220 8.23 -26.42 4.53
C GLN A 220 7.49 -26.78 3.22
N GLU A 221 6.17 -26.87 3.29
CA GLU A 221 5.27 -26.85 2.13
C GLU A 221 4.24 -25.72 2.28
N ASN A 222 3.81 -25.11 1.18
CA ASN A 222 2.79 -24.07 1.14
C ASN A 222 1.67 -24.46 0.18
N GLU A 223 0.41 -24.23 0.54
CA GLU A 223 -0.75 -24.37 -0.37
C GLU A 223 -1.48 -23.01 -0.46
N TYR A 224 -2.00 -22.66 -1.64
CA TYR A 224 -2.51 -21.34 -1.98
C TYR A 224 -3.92 -21.41 -2.59
N ASP A 225 -4.72 -20.36 -2.42
CA ASP A 225 -6.01 -20.22 -3.13
C ASP A 225 -5.87 -19.60 -4.54
N GLY A 226 -7.01 -19.37 -5.20
CA GLY A 226 -7.09 -18.72 -6.52
C GLY A 226 -6.88 -17.19 -6.50
N LEU A 227 -6.67 -16.57 -5.34
CA LEU A 227 -6.37 -15.15 -5.15
C LEU A 227 -4.93 -14.94 -4.64
N ASN A 228 -4.04 -15.92 -4.86
CA ASN A 228 -2.65 -15.92 -4.41
C ASN A 228 -2.45 -15.88 -2.88
N ARG A 229 -3.49 -16.13 -2.07
CA ARG A 229 -3.35 -16.18 -0.61
C ARG A 229 -2.82 -17.55 -0.18
N ARG A 230 -1.74 -17.60 0.60
CA ARG A 230 -1.25 -18.85 1.21
C ARG A 230 -2.25 -19.31 2.28
N THR A 231 -3.15 -20.23 1.93
CA THR A 231 -4.16 -20.75 2.85
C THR A 231 -3.60 -21.80 3.81
N ILE A 232 -2.49 -22.47 3.45
CA ILE A 232 -1.87 -23.51 4.28
C ILE A 232 -0.34 -23.37 4.29
N ARG A 233 0.26 -23.58 5.46
CA ARG A 233 1.69 -23.88 5.62
C ARG A 233 1.82 -25.21 6.36
N LYS A 234 2.67 -26.11 5.87
CA LYS A 234 3.16 -27.28 6.61
C LYS A 234 4.61 -27.04 6.96
N THR A 235 5.03 -27.28 8.20
CA THR A 235 6.44 -27.28 8.60
C THR A 235 6.84 -28.68 9.06
N TYR A 236 8.13 -28.98 8.92
CA TYR A 236 8.67 -30.32 9.11
C TYR A 236 9.90 -30.26 9.99
N THR A 237 10.09 -31.28 10.83
CA THR A 237 11.27 -31.46 11.67
C THR A 237 11.88 -32.81 11.35
N SER A 238 13.14 -32.83 10.89
CA SER A 238 13.82 -34.03 10.40
C SER A 238 12.99 -34.82 9.36
N GLY A 239 12.30 -34.10 8.47
CA GLY A 239 11.47 -34.67 7.39
C GLY A 239 10.10 -35.21 7.83
N THR A 240 9.78 -35.18 9.12
CA THR A 240 8.47 -35.53 9.66
C THR A 240 7.61 -34.27 9.82
N LEU A 241 6.34 -34.31 9.41
CA LEU A 241 5.40 -33.19 9.56
C LEU A 241 5.26 -32.81 11.04
N SER A 242 5.58 -31.57 11.40
CA SER A 242 5.54 -31.07 12.78
C SER A 242 4.43 -30.04 13.03
N GLU A 243 4.05 -29.24 12.03
CA GLU A 243 2.85 -28.39 12.06
C GLU A 243 2.13 -28.44 10.71
N LYS A 244 0.79 -28.50 10.70
CA LYS A 244 -0.03 -28.07 9.55
C LYS A 244 -0.92 -26.92 10.00
N ARG A 245 -0.70 -25.74 9.46
CA ARG A 245 -1.36 -24.48 9.81
C ARG A 245 -2.23 -23.97 8.67
N PHE A 246 -3.40 -23.46 9.00
CA PHE A 246 -4.38 -22.86 8.10
C PHE A 246 -4.49 -21.36 8.40
N TYR A 247 -4.63 -20.54 7.36
CA TYR A 247 -4.72 -19.08 7.44
C TYR A 247 -6.07 -18.59 6.88
N PHE A 248 -6.73 -17.70 7.61
CA PHE A 248 -8.01 -17.09 7.24
C PHE A 248 -7.83 -15.58 7.07
N TYR A 249 -8.30 -15.04 5.94
CA TYR A 249 -7.97 -13.68 5.47
C TYR A 249 -9.20 -12.80 5.25
N THR A 250 -9.02 -11.49 5.39
CA THR A 250 -9.94 -10.48 4.85
C THR A 250 -9.83 -10.36 3.32
N GLU A 251 -10.67 -9.50 2.73
CA GLU A 251 -10.55 -9.06 1.34
C GLU A 251 -9.31 -8.16 1.14
N ASP A 252 -8.95 -7.33 2.14
CA ASP A 252 -7.70 -6.55 2.21
C ASP A 252 -6.44 -7.43 2.47
N TRP A 253 -6.54 -8.76 2.30
CA TRP A 253 -5.44 -9.73 2.40
C TRP A 253 -4.80 -9.82 3.81
N GLN A 254 -5.44 -9.29 4.85
CA GLN A 254 -4.98 -9.34 6.24
C GLN A 254 -5.36 -10.68 6.90
N CYS A 255 -4.43 -11.34 7.59
CA CYS A 255 -4.72 -12.62 8.25
C CYS A 255 -5.41 -12.40 9.60
N ILE A 256 -6.70 -12.73 9.71
CA ILE A 256 -7.51 -12.50 10.92
C ILE A 256 -7.46 -13.66 11.91
N GLU A 257 -7.31 -14.90 11.43
CA GLU A 257 -7.27 -16.10 12.26
C GLU A 257 -6.35 -17.16 11.67
N GLU A 258 -5.66 -17.89 12.54
CA GLU A 258 -4.84 -19.05 12.20
C GLU A 258 -5.26 -20.25 13.04
N ARG A 259 -5.26 -21.45 12.43
CA ARG A 259 -5.59 -22.72 13.08
C ARG A 259 -4.51 -23.75 12.82
N VAL A 260 -4.24 -24.65 13.77
CA VAL A 260 -3.25 -25.72 13.63
C VAL A 260 -3.95 -27.07 13.73
N ALA A 261 -3.64 -27.98 12.81
CA ALA A 261 -4.19 -29.33 12.76
C ALA A 261 -3.73 -30.18 13.94
N ASP A 262 -4.66 -30.95 14.51
CA ASP A 262 -4.36 -32.06 15.42
C ASP A 262 -4.80 -33.39 14.77
N GLY A 263 -3.91 -34.38 14.76
CA GLY A 263 -4.13 -35.73 14.22
C GLY A 263 -4.41 -35.83 12.70
N SER A 264 -5.61 -35.41 12.27
CA SER A 264 -6.08 -35.41 10.87
C SER A 264 -7.42 -34.63 10.72
N THR A 265 -7.49 -33.43 11.29
CA THR A 265 -8.76 -32.70 11.52
C THR A 265 -9.14 -31.71 10.41
N THR A 266 -10.46 -31.55 10.19
CA THR A 266 -11.04 -30.61 9.22
C THR A 266 -10.92 -29.15 9.70
N PRO A 267 -10.49 -28.18 8.88
CA PRO A 267 -10.13 -26.83 9.35
C PRO A 267 -11.25 -26.07 10.07
N GLY A 268 -12.50 -26.21 9.60
CA GLY A 268 -13.66 -25.55 10.20
C GLY A 268 -13.98 -26.00 11.63
N LEU A 269 -13.50 -27.18 12.04
CA LEU A 269 -13.72 -27.76 13.37
C LEU A 269 -12.54 -27.55 14.34
N LEU A 270 -11.42 -27.04 13.84
CA LEU A 270 -10.26 -26.69 14.68
C LEU A 270 -10.54 -25.45 15.52
N PRO A 271 -10.03 -25.37 16.76
CA PRO A 271 -10.01 -24.12 17.51
C PRO A 271 -9.07 -23.10 16.87
N ALA A 272 -9.32 -21.82 17.13
CA ALA A 272 -8.38 -20.76 16.81
C ALA A 272 -7.06 -20.97 17.59
N LYS A 273 -5.93 -20.89 16.89
CA LYS A 273 -4.59 -20.90 17.50
C LYS A 273 -4.16 -19.46 17.82
N GLU A 274 -4.34 -18.59 16.84
CA GLU A 274 -3.95 -17.18 16.87
C GLU A 274 -5.03 -16.36 16.15
N GLN A 275 -5.41 -15.20 16.70
CA GLN A 275 -6.29 -14.21 16.09
C GLN A 275 -5.60 -12.84 16.09
N HIS A 276 -5.76 -12.07 15.02
CA HIS A 276 -5.13 -10.75 14.86
C HIS A 276 -6.18 -9.66 14.68
N VAL A 277 -5.91 -8.47 15.23
CA VAL A 277 -6.68 -7.25 14.93
C VAL A 277 -5.78 -6.24 14.26
N TRP A 278 -6.27 -5.67 13.16
CA TRP A 278 -5.54 -4.76 12.29
C TRP A 278 -5.99 -3.31 12.52
N GLY A 279 -5.08 -2.36 12.34
CA GLY A 279 -5.30 -0.93 12.54
C GLY A 279 -5.58 -0.17 11.25
N ASN A 280 -6.02 1.09 11.38
CA ASN A 280 -6.38 1.93 10.25
C ASN A 280 -5.19 2.72 9.66
N ARG A 281 -4.03 2.77 10.34
CA ARG A 281 -2.91 3.64 9.94
C ARG A 281 -2.09 3.07 8.77
N TYR A 282 -2.09 1.75 8.60
CA TYR A 282 -1.36 1.03 7.56
C TYR A 282 -1.93 -0.38 7.39
N ILE A 283 -1.88 -0.91 6.17
CA ILE A 283 -2.54 -2.18 5.80
C ILE A 283 -2.06 -3.38 6.64
N ASP A 284 -0.78 -3.40 7.04
CA ASP A 284 -0.22 -4.44 7.90
C ASP A 284 0.01 -3.97 9.34
N GLU A 285 -0.69 -2.91 9.82
CA GLU A 285 -0.65 -2.56 11.25
C GLU A 285 -1.34 -3.63 12.10
N CYS A 286 -0.64 -4.71 12.45
CA CYS A 286 -1.11 -5.64 13.45
C CYS A 286 -1.11 -4.94 14.82
N VAL A 287 -2.30 -4.55 15.30
CA VAL A 287 -2.50 -3.80 16.56
C VAL A 287 -2.31 -4.72 17.76
N LEU A 288 -2.85 -5.93 17.67
CA LEU A 288 -2.72 -6.97 18.70
C LEU A 288 -2.86 -8.37 18.10
N ARG A 289 -2.34 -9.36 18.83
CA ARG A 289 -2.64 -10.78 18.65
C ARG A 289 -3.20 -11.37 19.95
N ASP A 290 -4.23 -12.19 19.82
CA ASP A 290 -4.69 -13.16 20.82
C ASP A 290 -4.18 -14.56 20.44
N ARG A 291 -3.62 -15.32 21.39
CA ARG A 291 -3.03 -16.64 21.16
C ARG A 291 -3.39 -17.65 22.25
N ASP A 292 -3.71 -18.87 21.84
CA ASP A 292 -3.63 -20.09 22.66
C ASP A 292 -2.14 -20.34 22.95
N TYR A 293 -1.70 -19.96 24.14
CA TYR A 293 -0.29 -20.01 24.56
C TYR A 293 0.07 -21.38 25.13
N ASN A 294 -0.88 -21.99 25.84
CA ASN A 294 -0.67 -23.27 26.53
C ASN A 294 -0.84 -24.50 25.61
N ASN A 295 -1.39 -24.32 24.41
CA ASN A 295 -1.64 -25.35 23.38
C ASN A 295 -2.76 -26.36 23.72
N ASN A 296 -3.76 -25.97 24.53
CA ASN A 296 -4.90 -26.84 24.82
C ASN A 296 -6.10 -26.68 23.85
N GLY A 297 -6.08 -25.69 22.96
CA GLY A 297 -7.16 -25.46 22.00
C GLY A 297 -8.51 -25.06 22.61
N THR A 298 -8.54 -24.51 23.84
CA THR A 298 -9.79 -24.09 24.51
C THR A 298 -9.97 -22.57 24.63
N THR A 299 -8.89 -21.81 24.70
CA THR A 299 -8.89 -20.36 24.93
C THR A 299 -7.78 -19.64 24.16
N LEU A 300 -7.89 -18.32 24.02
CA LEU A 300 -6.80 -17.45 23.59
C LEU A 300 -6.36 -16.57 24.77
N GLU A 301 -5.65 -17.16 25.74
CA GLU A 301 -5.31 -16.49 27.00
C GLU A 301 -4.10 -15.54 26.94
N GLU A 302 -3.30 -15.56 25.88
CA GLU A 302 -2.24 -14.58 25.65
C GLU A 302 -2.69 -13.48 24.69
N ARG A 303 -2.91 -12.27 25.22
CA ARG A 303 -2.99 -11.05 24.41
C ARG A 303 -1.69 -10.26 24.44
N LEU A 304 -1.22 -9.86 23.26
CA LEU A 304 -0.05 -9.01 23.06
C LEU A 304 -0.40 -7.84 22.15
N TYR A 305 0.11 -6.66 22.47
CA TYR A 305 -0.04 -5.46 21.64
C TYR A 305 1.27 -5.09 21.00
N ALA A 306 1.26 -4.80 19.70
CA ALA A 306 2.46 -4.33 19.00
C ALA A 306 2.51 -2.80 18.91
N THR A 307 3.72 -2.27 18.82
CA THR A 307 4.01 -0.88 18.46
C THR A 307 4.93 -0.85 17.26
N GLN A 308 4.77 0.16 16.40
CA GLN A 308 5.50 0.28 15.14
C GLN A 308 6.26 1.61 15.06
N ASP A 309 7.37 1.61 14.31
CA ASP A 309 8.09 2.83 13.92
C ASP A 309 7.60 3.41 12.57
N ALA A 310 8.18 4.52 12.11
CA ALA A 310 7.72 5.21 10.90
C ALA A 310 7.90 4.41 9.58
N ASN A 311 8.65 3.30 9.60
CA ASN A 311 8.73 2.34 8.48
C ASN A 311 7.87 1.09 8.73
N TRP A 312 6.88 1.18 9.62
CA TRP A 312 5.98 0.09 9.99
C TRP A 312 6.67 -1.16 10.54
N ASN A 313 7.94 -1.06 10.95
CA ASN A 313 8.61 -2.15 11.65
C ASN A 313 8.00 -2.29 13.04
N THR A 314 7.58 -3.50 13.43
CA THR A 314 7.19 -3.74 14.83
C THR A 314 8.43 -3.62 15.71
N THR A 315 8.42 -2.71 16.70
CA THR A 315 9.60 -2.41 17.55
C THR A 315 9.49 -2.90 18.98
N MET A 316 8.25 -3.07 19.49
CA MET A 316 8.01 -3.63 20.81
C MET A 316 6.66 -4.34 20.87
N LEU A 317 6.61 -5.46 21.59
CA LEU A 317 5.36 -6.04 22.10
C LEU A 317 5.16 -5.68 23.56
N TYR A 318 3.93 -5.42 23.95
CA TYR A 318 3.51 -5.17 25.32
C TYR A 318 2.52 -6.23 25.80
N LYS A 319 2.87 -6.96 26.87
CA LYS A 319 2.01 -7.93 27.55
C LYS A 319 1.44 -7.33 28.83
N GLN A 320 0.22 -6.79 28.76
CA GLN A 320 -0.38 -6.00 29.84
C GLN A 320 -0.46 -6.74 31.19
N SER A 321 -0.68 -8.07 31.19
CA SER A 321 -0.85 -8.86 32.42
C SER A 321 0.41 -8.96 33.30
N SER A 322 1.59 -8.60 32.76
CA SER A 322 2.86 -8.55 33.50
C SER A 322 3.63 -7.23 33.30
N GLY A 323 3.14 -6.33 32.44
CA GLY A 323 3.89 -5.17 31.96
C GLY A 323 5.11 -5.51 31.11
N TYR A 324 5.31 -6.79 30.74
CA TYR A 324 6.49 -7.26 30.02
C TYR A 324 6.58 -6.66 28.62
N LYS A 325 7.82 -6.36 28.19
CA LYS A 325 8.16 -5.77 26.90
C LYS A 325 9.13 -6.68 26.15
N GLU A 326 8.69 -7.27 25.04
CA GLU A 326 9.62 -7.82 24.04
C GLU A 326 9.97 -6.66 23.08
N ARG A 327 11.20 -6.59 22.59
CA ARG A 327 11.68 -5.47 21.76
C ARG A 327 12.42 -6.00 20.53
N TYR A 328 12.43 -5.20 19.47
CA TYR A 328 13.06 -5.53 18.20
C TYR A 328 13.81 -4.34 17.65
N THR A 329 14.95 -4.61 17.02
CA THR A 329 15.57 -3.65 16.10
C THR A 329 16.03 -4.38 14.86
N TYR A 330 16.16 -3.65 13.76
CA TYR A 330 16.41 -4.20 12.45
C TYR A 330 17.65 -3.52 11.85
N ASN A 331 18.41 -4.28 11.08
CA ASN A 331 19.28 -3.68 10.07
C ASN A 331 18.41 -3.23 8.87
N PRO A 332 18.88 -2.30 8.01
CA PRO A 332 18.00 -1.62 7.05
C PRO A 332 17.19 -2.55 6.15
N TYR A 333 17.78 -3.65 5.69
CA TYR A 333 17.13 -4.64 4.83
C TYR A 333 16.38 -5.75 5.59
N GLY A 334 16.13 -5.60 6.89
CA GLY A 334 15.12 -6.37 7.65
C GLY A 334 15.63 -7.54 8.49
N GLU A 335 16.93 -7.83 8.47
CA GLU A 335 17.61 -8.71 9.42
C GLU A 335 17.32 -8.22 10.86
N ILE A 336 16.78 -9.11 11.70
CA ILE A 336 16.18 -8.75 13.00
C ILE A 336 17.09 -9.14 14.18
N THR A 337 17.26 -8.21 15.12
CA THR A 337 17.78 -8.51 16.46
C THR A 337 16.65 -8.49 17.49
N PHE A 338 16.40 -9.65 18.13
CA PHE A 338 15.46 -9.78 19.23
C PHE A 338 16.08 -9.24 20.54
N LEU A 339 15.32 -8.44 21.28
CA LEU A 339 15.75 -7.75 22.50
C LEU A 339 14.76 -7.98 23.65
N ASN A 340 15.27 -8.05 24.88
CA ASN A 340 14.41 -8.03 26.08
C ASN A 340 13.98 -6.60 26.47
N SER A 341 13.18 -6.47 27.53
CA SER A 341 12.63 -5.18 27.99
C SER A 341 13.69 -4.12 28.30
N SER A 342 14.91 -4.54 28.63
CA SER A 342 16.08 -3.70 28.96
C SER A 342 17.06 -3.55 27.80
N PHE A 343 16.63 -3.82 26.56
CA PHE A 343 17.43 -3.75 25.34
C PHE A 343 18.70 -4.61 25.36
N ASN A 344 18.69 -5.77 26.03
CA ASN A 344 19.75 -6.77 25.86
C ASN A 344 19.32 -7.79 24.79
N PRO A 345 20.20 -8.22 23.88
CA PRO A 345 19.91 -9.28 22.92
C PRO A 345 19.44 -10.58 23.56
N VAL A 346 18.53 -11.27 22.85
CA VAL A 346 18.04 -12.62 23.15
C VAL A 346 17.99 -13.43 21.85
N GLY A 347 18.06 -14.76 21.93
CA GLY A 347 18.16 -15.63 20.75
C GLY A 347 16.87 -15.88 19.96
N GLY A 348 15.83 -15.04 20.12
CA GLY A 348 14.54 -15.23 19.46
C GLY A 348 13.37 -14.57 20.20
N SER A 349 12.18 -14.62 19.60
CA SER A 349 10.94 -14.15 20.22
C SER A 349 10.46 -15.12 21.30
N VAL A 350 10.32 -14.64 22.55
CA VAL A 350 9.72 -15.41 23.66
C VAL A 350 8.24 -15.66 23.39
N HIS A 351 7.60 -14.71 22.69
CA HIS A 351 6.19 -14.78 22.36
C HIS A 351 5.87 -15.35 20.96
N ASN A 352 6.86 -15.84 20.21
CA ASN A 352 6.69 -16.34 18.83
C ASN A 352 5.85 -15.38 17.96
N TRP A 353 6.24 -14.11 17.90
CA TRP A 353 5.56 -13.10 17.09
C TRP A 353 6.20 -13.00 15.70
N GLN A 354 5.36 -12.89 14.68
CA GLN A 354 5.77 -13.05 13.28
C GLN A 354 5.62 -11.79 12.42
N HIS A 355 4.89 -10.76 12.87
CA HIS A 355 4.67 -9.52 12.11
C HIS A 355 5.75 -8.47 12.47
N LEU A 356 6.85 -8.46 11.72
CA LEU A 356 8.14 -7.90 12.16
C LEU A 356 8.61 -6.73 11.27
N PHE A 357 9.62 -6.91 10.41
CA PHE A 357 10.08 -5.90 9.45
C PHE A 357 8.95 -5.50 8.49
N GLY A 358 8.71 -4.20 8.30
CA GLY A 358 7.55 -3.68 7.54
C GLY A 358 6.17 -4.16 8.03
N SER A 359 6.10 -4.77 9.22
CA SER A 359 5.01 -5.61 9.75
C SER A 359 4.65 -6.86 8.91
N TYR A 360 5.49 -7.21 7.92
CA TYR A 360 5.36 -8.43 7.13
C TYR A 360 5.44 -9.69 8.00
N LYS A 361 4.87 -10.80 7.53
CA LYS A 361 4.87 -12.07 8.27
C LYS A 361 6.14 -12.88 7.97
N ARG A 362 7.03 -13.01 8.95
CA ARG A 362 8.19 -13.92 8.92
C ARG A 362 7.75 -15.36 9.22
N ASP A 363 8.20 -16.32 8.41
CA ASP A 363 8.09 -17.74 8.76
C ASP A 363 9.19 -18.12 9.76
N THR A 364 8.82 -18.82 10.83
CA THR A 364 9.72 -19.18 11.94
C THR A 364 10.47 -20.50 11.73
N THR A 365 10.40 -21.08 10.53
CA THR A 365 11.08 -22.34 10.15
C THR A 365 12.06 -22.13 9.00
N THR A 366 11.85 -21.10 8.20
CA THR A 366 12.65 -20.79 7.00
C THR A 366 13.17 -19.36 7.01
N GLU A 367 12.84 -18.58 8.06
CA GLU A 367 13.33 -17.23 8.36
C GLU A 367 12.98 -16.13 7.33
N LEU A 368 12.46 -16.53 6.15
CA LEU A 368 11.94 -15.68 5.07
C LEU A 368 10.68 -14.90 5.47
N TYR A 369 10.50 -13.74 4.84
CA TYR A 369 9.28 -12.95 4.96
C TYR A 369 8.30 -13.25 3.83
N LEU A 370 7.06 -13.60 4.16
CA LEU A 370 5.94 -13.66 3.23
C LEU A 370 5.32 -12.26 3.09
N VAL A 371 5.36 -11.72 1.87
CA VAL A 371 4.87 -10.38 1.54
C VAL A 371 3.88 -10.47 0.37
N ARG A 372 2.68 -10.96 0.69
CA ARG A 372 1.56 -11.21 -0.24
C ARG A 372 1.96 -11.99 -1.51
N ASN A 373 2.40 -11.30 -2.56
CA ASN A 373 2.76 -11.89 -3.85
C ASN A 373 4.17 -12.50 -3.90
N ARG A 374 5.11 -12.03 -3.08
CA ARG A 374 6.53 -12.47 -3.10
C ARG A 374 6.99 -12.95 -1.72
N LEU A 375 8.10 -13.68 -1.71
CA LEU A 375 8.90 -13.94 -0.50
C LEU A 375 10.20 -13.14 -0.56
N TYR A 376 10.63 -12.63 0.59
CA TYR A 376 11.78 -11.75 0.73
C TYR A 376 12.85 -12.36 1.65
N HIS A 377 14.12 -12.25 1.22
CA HIS A 377 15.31 -12.72 1.93
C HIS A 377 16.13 -11.51 2.37
N THR A 378 16.25 -11.30 3.68
CA THR A 378 16.82 -10.09 4.30
C THR A 378 18.28 -9.85 3.98
N ASP A 379 19.04 -10.94 3.86
CA ASP A 379 20.50 -10.98 3.95
C ASP A 379 21.12 -11.01 2.54
N LEU A 380 20.36 -11.55 1.58
CA LEU A 380 20.55 -11.25 0.16
C LEU A 380 19.95 -9.88 -0.23
N GLY A 381 18.95 -9.36 0.48
CA GLY A 381 18.30 -8.07 0.19
C GLY A 381 17.36 -8.09 -1.01
N THR A 382 16.84 -9.26 -1.37
CA THR A 382 16.15 -9.53 -2.64
C THR A 382 14.87 -10.32 -2.43
N TRP A 383 13.96 -10.21 -3.39
CA TRP A 383 12.87 -11.16 -3.58
C TRP A 383 13.38 -12.52 -4.10
N LEU A 384 12.66 -13.60 -3.77
CA LEU A 384 12.90 -14.96 -4.27
C LEU A 384 12.42 -15.18 -5.71
N SER A 385 11.58 -14.29 -6.23
CA SER A 385 11.02 -14.36 -7.59
C SER A 385 10.94 -12.96 -8.20
N ARG A 386 10.96 -12.91 -9.53
CA ARG A 386 10.80 -11.66 -10.28
C ARG A 386 9.44 -11.03 -10.00
N ASP A 387 9.41 -9.70 -10.05
CA ASP A 387 8.20 -8.91 -9.89
C ASP A 387 7.06 -9.34 -10.83
N PRO A 388 5.87 -9.72 -10.30
CA PRO A 388 4.68 -10.00 -11.10
C PRO A 388 4.18 -8.82 -11.95
N ILE A 389 4.42 -7.56 -11.55
CA ILE A 389 4.12 -6.39 -12.42
C ILE A 389 5.28 -6.04 -13.37
N GLY A 390 6.37 -6.82 -13.36
CA GLY A 390 7.52 -6.61 -14.22
C GLY A 390 8.19 -5.26 -13.99
N TYR A 391 8.65 -4.62 -15.07
CA TYR A 391 9.42 -3.38 -15.01
C TYR A 391 8.60 -2.13 -14.65
N GLU A 392 7.31 -2.28 -14.31
CA GLU A 392 6.52 -1.18 -13.72
C GLU A 392 6.95 -0.91 -12.27
N GLY A 393 7.37 -1.93 -11.51
CA GLY A 393 7.85 -1.79 -10.12
C GLY A 393 9.29 -1.26 -9.98
N GLY A 394 10.10 -1.34 -11.04
CA GLY A 394 11.49 -0.86 -11.02
C GLY A 394 12.36 -1.41 -12.16
N ALA A 395 13.62 -0.94 -12.21
CA ALA A 395 14.60 -1.41 -13.20
C ALA A 395 15.15 -2.82 -12.91
N SER A 396 15.13 -3.24 -11.63
CA SER A 396 15.45 -4.61 -11.24
C SER A 396 14.24 -5.29 -10.61
N LEU A 397 13.86 -6.43 -11.19
CA LEU A 397 12.69 -7.24 -10.78
C LEU A 397 12.88 -7.96 -9.44
N TYR A 398 14.07 -7.83 -8.84
CA TYR A 398 14.52 -8.46 -7.60
C TYR A 398 14.80 -7.45 -6.48
N GLU A 399 14.93 -6.17 -6.80
CA GLU A 399 15.34 -5.12 -5.85
C GLU A 399 14.24 -4.83 -4.81
N TYR A 400 14.66 -4.69 -3.55
CA TYR A 400 13.76 -4.26 -2.48
C TYR A 400 13.67 -2.73 -2.43
N VAL A 401 12.48 -2.21 -2.76
CA VAL A 401 12.07 -0.80 -2.65
C VAL A 401 13.04 0.25 -3.24
N ASN A 402 13.58 -0.03 -4.43
CA ASN A 402 14.53 0.86 -5.13
C ASN A 402 15.77 1.21 -4.28
N SER A 403 16.24 0.27 -3.45
CA SER A 403 17.35 0.40 -2.50
C SER A 403 17.16 1.55 -1.47
N LYS A 404 15.91 1.83 -1.07
CA LYS A 404 15.54 2.87 -0.08
C LYS A 404 14.82 2.33 1.15
N PRO A 405 15.29 1.23 1.78
CA PRO A 405 14.55 0.57 2.87
C PRO A 405 14.49 1.39 4.17
N THR A 406 15.32 2.44 4.28
CA THR A 406 15.30 3.41 5.38
C THR A 406 14.09 4.33 5.36
N ILE A 407 13.33 4.40 4.26
CA ILE A 407 12.15 5.29 4.08
C ILE A 407 10.97 4.63 3.35
N SER A 408 11.13 3.43 2.79
CA SER A 408 10.10 2.71 2.03
C SER A 408 9.88 1.25 2.48
N VAL A 409 8.68 0.73 2.16
CA VAL A 409 8.21 -0.65 2.37
C VAL A 409 7.37 -1.09 1.15
N ASP A 410 7.29 -2.37 0.85
CA ASP A 410 6.43 -2.93 -0.21
C ASP A 410 5.41 -3.89 0.43
N PRO A 411 4.25 -3.41 0.91
CA PRO A 411 3.24 -4.29 1.51
C PRO A 411 2.62 -5.27 0.52
N ALA A 412 2.64 -4.96 -0.79
CA ALA A 412 2.03 -5.79 -1.82
C ALA A 412 2.94 -6.96 -2.26
N GLY A 413 4.25 -6.84 -2.02
CA GLY A 413 5.25 -7.60 -2.77
C GLY A 413 5.17 -7.30 -4.26
N LEU A 414 4.92 -6.03 -4.65
CA LEU A 414 4.84 -5.53 -6.03
C LEU A 414 5.46 -4.12 -6.23
N GLU A 415 5.38 -3.19 -5.27
CA GLU A 415 5.88 -1.81 -5.46
C GLU A 415 6.29 -1.14 -4.13
N GLY A 416 7.38 -0.37 -4.15
CA GLY A 416 7.88 0.37 -2.98
C GLY A 416 7.04 1.58 -2.58
N PHE A 417 6.12 1.40 -1.63
CA PHE A 417 5.39 2.45 -0.93
C PHE A 417 6.29 3.22 0.06
N HIS A 418 6.18 4.55 0.09
CA HIS A 418 6.92 5.42 1.01
C HIS A 418 5.96 6.01 2.07
N PRO A 419 5.90 5.47 3.30
CA PRO A 419 4.86 5.81 4.28
C PRO A 419 4.68 7.31 4.54
N GLU A 420 5.79 8.04 4.70
CA GLU A 420 5.74 9.43 5.16
C GLU A 420 5.31 10.43 4.08
N MET A 421 5.26 10.05 2.79
CA MET A 421 4.78 10.96 1.74
C MET A 421 3.25 11.05 1.72
N PHE A 422 2.53 10.02 2.17
CA PHE A 422 1.06 10.01 2.13
C PHE A 422 0.40 10.90 3.19
N LEU A 423 1.16 11.40 4.17
CA LEU A 423 0.69 12.41 5.13
C LEU A 423 0.40 13.78 4.47
N GLN A 424 0.85 14.00 3.23
CA GLN A 424 0.65 15.23 2.44
C GLN A 424 -0.66 15.26 1.61
N GLY A 425 -1.67 14.45 1.95
CA GLY A 425 -3.06 14.75 1.59
C GLY A 425 -3.55 14.29 0.21
N SER A 426 -3.33 13.04 -0.17
CA SER A 426 -4.23 12.37 -1.14
C SER A 426 -5.50 11.90 -0.42
N PRO A 427 -6.72 12.26 -0.88
CA PRO A 427 -7.96 11.65 -0.39
C PRO A 427 -8.05 10.16 -0.76
N ASN A 428 -7.42 9.78 -1.86
CA ASN A 428 -7.33 8.39 -2.30
C ASN A 428 -6.11 7.73 -1.66
N GLY A 429 -6.28 7.27 -0.41
CA GLY A 429 -5.57 6.09 0.06
C GLY A 429 -6.07 4.90 -0.75
N SER A 430 -5.41 4.61 -1.87
CA SER A 430 -5.99 3.70 -2.87
C SER A 430 -6.00 2.26 -2.36
N ARG A 431 -7.18 1.81 -1.95
CA ARG A 431 -7.48 0.41 -1.55
C ARG A 431 -7.43 -0.58 -2.73
N THR A 432 -6.94 -0.12 -3.89
CA THR A 432 -6.68 -0.92 -5.08
C THR A 432 -5.36 -1.68 -4.92
N THR A 433 -5.43 -2.87 -4.34
CA THR A 433 -4.50 -3.92 -4.78
C THR A 433 -4.70 -4.13 -6.29
N PRO A 434 -3.63 -4.24 -7.09
CA PRO A 434 -3.76 -4.74 -8.45
C PRO A 434 -4.39 -6.13 -8.41
N ARG A 435 -5.57 -6.30 -9.02
CA ARG A 435 -6.21 -7.62 -9.15
C ARG A 435 -5.36 -8.45 -10.11
N PRO A 436 -4.95 -9.70 -9.77
CA PRO A 436 -4.00 -10.47 -10.57
C PRO A 436 -4.38 -10.76 -12.04
N ASN A 437 -5.62 -10.46 -12.45
CA ASN A 437 -6.19 -10.87 -13.75
C ASN A 437 -6.67 -9.70 -14.64
N GLU A 438 -6.46 -8.43 -14.27
CA GLU A 438 -6.74 -7.30 -15.17
C GLU A 438 -5.49 -6.94 -15.98
N TYR A 439 -5.46 -7.35 -17.25
CA TYR A 439 -4.41 -7.01 -18.21
C TYR A 439 -4.52 -5.54 -18.63
N GLN A 440 -4.06 -4.63 -17.78
CA GLN A 440 -4.10 -3.19 -18.05
C GLN A 440 -3.06 -2.83 -19.12
N GLY A 441 -3.56 -2.30 -20.25
CA GLY A 441 -2.70 -1.75 -21.30
C GLY A 441 -1.95 -0.50 -20.81
N PRO A 442 -0.86 -0.11 -21.51
CA PRO A 442 0.10 0.86 -21.00
C PRO A 442 -0.45 2.27 -20.76
N PHE A 443 0.36 3.05 -20.02
CA PHE A 443 0.20 4.48 -19.70
C PHE A 443 -0.61 4.85 -18.44
N GLY A 444 -0.10 4.44 -17.26
CA GLY A 444 -0.29 5.18 -16.01
C GLY A 444 0.95 6.06 -15.74
N CYS A 445 0.77 7.38 -15.51
CA CYS A 445 1.89 8.28 -15.18
C CYS A 445 1.56 9.16 -13.97
N THR A 446 2.18 8.85 -12.83
CA THR A 446 1.93 9.47 -11.52
C THR A 446 2.76 10.74 -11.32
N THR A 447 2.33 11.86 -11.90
CA THR A 447 2.99 13.17 -11.69
C THR A 447 2.36 13.96 -10.53
N ALA A 448 3.02 13.95 -9.37
CA ALA A 448 2.65 14.81 -8.24
C ALA A 448 2.94 16.30 -8.55
N CYS A 449 1.96 17.17 -8.33
CA CYS A 449 2.06 18.59 -8.66
C CYS A 449 2.78 19.42 -7.58
N VAL A 450 4.07 19.68 -7.77
CA VAL A 450 4.84 20.64 -6.97
C VAL A 450 4.34 22.08 -7.19
N PRO A 451 4.09 22.89 -6.14
CA PRO A 451 3.67 24.28 -6.29
C PRO A 451 4.65 25.13 -7.12
N ARG A 452 4.18 25.73 -8.21
CA ARG A 452 4.97 26.64 -9.04
C ARG A 452 4.90 28.08 -8.51
N TYR A 453 5.99 28.54 -7.90
CA TYR A 453 6.18 29.95 -7.61
C TYR A 453 6.34 30.77 -8.90
N ARG A 454 5.60 31.88 -9.01
CA ARG A 454 5.82 32.91 -10.03
C ARG A 454 5.83 34.27 -9.34
N ASN A 455 6.99 34.94 -9.35
CA ASN A 455 7.20 36.28 -8.80
C ASN A 455 6.85 36.48 -7.30
N GLY A 456 6.71 35.41 -6.50
CA GLY A 456 6.73 35.48 -5.04
C GLY A 456 5.38 35.45 -4.31
N GLU A 457 4.25 35.30 -5.01
CA GLU A 457 2.92 35.18 -4.38
C GLU A 457 2.28 33.79 -4.56
N VAL A 458 1.36 33.45 -3.65
CA VAL A 458 0.60 32.18 -3.62
C VAL A 458 -0.77 32.37 -4.26
N VAL A 459 -1.18 31.44 -5.13
CA VAL A 459 -2.44 31.54 -5.87
C VAL A 459 -3.47 30.52 -5.35
N GLY A 460 -4.24 30.94 -4.33
CA GLY A 460 -5.48 30.29 -3.92
C GLY A 460 -5.37 29.19 -2.86
N SER A 461 -6.45 29.03 -2.09
CA SER A 461 -6.70 27.93 -1.15
C SER A 461 -8.18 27.50 -1.24
N MET A 462 -8.49 26.28 -0.80
CA MET A 462 -9.87 25.75 -0.77
C MET A 462 -10.28 25.38 0.67
N GLY A 463 -11.57 25.55 0.97
CA GLY A 463 -12.18 25.22 2.26
C GLY A 463 -12.85 23.84 2.29
N THR A 464 -13.23 23.38 3.48
CA THR A 464 -13.74 22.03 3.75
C THR A 464 -15.29 21.96 3.82
N LEU A 465 -15.84 20.76 3.61
CA LEU A 465 -17.26 20.43 3.79
C LEU A 465 -17.45 19.04 4.48
N PRO A 466 -18.59 18.77 5.16
CA PRO A 466 -18.77 17.60 6.04
C PRO A 466 -19.49 16.38 5.41
N PRO A 467 -19.40 15.17 6.02
CA PRO A 467 -19.93 13.90 5.48
C PRO A 467 -21.29 13.44 6.05
N LEU A 468 -21.99 12.52 5.35
CA LEU A 468 -23.18 11.77 5.79
C LEU A 468 -23.24 10.35 5.17
N THR A 469 -24.18 9.50 5.62
CA THR A 469 -24.13 8.01 5.54
C THR A 469 -25.43 7.33 5.03
N GLY A 470 -25.35 6.21 4.30
CA GLY A 470 -26.49 5.31 3.99
C GLY A 470 -26.15 4.16 3.01
N GLN A 471 -26.95 3.08 2.95
CA GLN A 471 -26.73 1.89 2.10
C GLN A 471 -28.05 1.26 1.57
N ALA A 472 -28.02 0.66 0.36
CA ALA A 472 -28.97 -0.34 -0.14
C ALA A 472 -28.35 -1.12 -1.34
N THR A 473 -28.88 -2.28 -1.75
CA THR A 473 -28.24 -3.17 -2.75
C THR A 473 -29.15 -3.60 -3.92
N GLN A 474 -28.54 -4.28 -4.91
CA GLN A 474 -28.84 -4.18 -6.34
C GLN A 474 -29.54 -5.42 -6.92
N ARG A 475 -30.88 -5.55 -6.80
CA ARG A 475 -31.64 -6.60 -7.54
C ARG A 475 -33.10 -6.30 -7.92
N GLN A 476 -33.50 -5.04 -7.98
CA GLN A 476 -34.82 -4.62 -8.52
C GLN A 476 -34.76 -4.05 -9.96
N TRP A 477 -33.56 -3.92 -10.54
CA TRP A 477 -33.30 -3.05 -11.69
C TRP A 477 -33.86 -3.54 -13.04
N GLU A 478 -34.06 -4.84 -13.24
CA GLU A 478 -34.42 -5.41 -14.56
C GLU A 478 -35.92 -5.30 -14.94
N ASN A 479 -36.72 -4.45 -14.27
CA ASN A 479 -38.18 -4.34 -14.52
C ASN A 479 -38.78 -2.92 -14.54
N GLU A 480 -38.01 -1.85 -14.35
CA GLU A 480 -38.54 -0.46 -14.31
C GLU A 480 -38.18 0.39 -15.56
N ASP A 481 -37.66 -0.25 -16.61
CA ASP A 481 -37.16 0.32 -17.88
C ASP A 481 -38.26 0.91 -18.81
N SER A 482 -39.24 1.60 -18.23
CA SER A 482 -40.40 2.15 -18.94
C SER A 482 -41.05 3.38 -18.26
N LYS A 483 -40.44 3.94 -17.20
CA LYS A 483 -41.07 4.99 -16.36
C LYS A 483 -40.17 6.18 -15.98
N TRP A 484 -39.42 6.75 -16.93
CA TRP A 484 -38.87 8.10 -16.68
C TRP A 484 -40.00 9.14 -16.71
N SER A 485 -40.20 9.85 -15.60
CA SER A 485 -41.33 10.75 -15.37
C SER A 485 -40.94 12.23 -15.17
N GLY A 486 -39.66 12.55 -15.31
CA GLY A 486 -39.09 13.88 -15.07
C GLY A 486 -37.96 13.87 -14.01
N PRO A 487 -37.36 15.03 -13.71
CA PRO A 487 -36.39 15.15 -12.62
C PRO A 487 -37.06 14.92 -11.25
N THR A 488 -36.33 14.33 -10.30
CA THR A 488 -36.86 14.06 -8.96
C THR A 488 -36.80 15.30 -8.05
N THR A 489 -37.54 15.27 -6.95
CA THR A 489 -37.48 16.30 -5.91
C THR A 489 -36.14 16.38 -5.16
N GLU A 490 -35.21 15.42 -5.35
CA GLU A 490 -33.82 15.57 -4.91
C GLU A 490 -32.93 16.23 -5.97
N ASP A 491 -33.16 15.97 -7.26
CA ASP A 491 -32.46 16.66 -8.35
C ASP A 491 -32.79 18.16 -8.33
N GLU A 492 -34.06 18.52 -8.09
CA GLU A 492 -34.46 19.92 -7.93
C GLU A 492 -33.78 20.59 -6.73
N LYS A 493 -33.58 19.88 -5.61
CA LYS A 493 -32.82 20.38 -4.45
C LYS A 493 -31.34 20.53 -4.75
N ARG A 494 -30.75 19.60 -5.50
CA ARG A 494 -29.34 19.65 -5.92
C ARG A 494 -29.09 20.83 -6.86
N VAL A 495 -29.97 21.04 -7.84
CA VAL A 495 -29.95 22.24 -8.71
C VAL A 495 -30.16 23.52 -7.89
N PHE A 496 -31.10 23.54 -6.93
CA PHE A 496 -31.29 24.67 -6.02
C PHE A 496 -30.04 24.98 -5.19
N ALA A 497 -29.34 23.95 -4.68
CA ALA A 497 -28.10 24.11 -3.92
C ALA A 497 -26.93 24.59 -4.79
N MET A 498 -26.75 24.03 -6.00
CA MET A 498 -25.71 24.46 -6.95
C MET A 498 -25.89 25.91 -7.40
N CYS A 499 -27.13 26.32 -7.68
CA CYS A 499 -27.48 27.71 -7.97
C CYS A 499 -27.53 28.61 -6.71
N ASN A 500 -27.37 28.03 -5.52
CA ASN A 500 -27.46 28.67 -4.21
C ASN A 500 -28.75 29.50 -4.04
N GLY A 501 -29.88 28.91 -4.45
CA GLY A 501 -31.23 29.48 -4.41
C GLY A 501 -31.58 30.47 -5.52
N ASP A 502 -30.69 30.71 -6.50
CA ASP A 502 -30.90 31.66 -7.60
C ASP A 502 -31.88 31.09 -8.66
N PRO A 503 -33.12 31.62 -8.78
CA PRO A 503 -34.14 31.07 -9.69
C PRO A 503 -33.70 31.11 -11.15
N ASP A 504 -32.93 32.13 -11.52
CA ASP A 504 -32.51 32.41 -12.89
C ASP A 504 -31.51 31.37 -13.41
N CYS A 505 -30.72 30.81 -12.49
CA CYS A 505 -29.83 29.69 -12.71
C CYS A 505 -30.61 28.37 -12.72
N ILE A 506 -31.54 28.18 -11.77
CA ILE A 506 -32.32 26.94 -11.59
C ILE A 506 -33.13 26.60 -12.85
N ASP A 507 -33.87 27.57 -13.40
CA ASP A 507 -34.71 27.34 -14.58
C ASP A 507 -33.88 27.02 -15.83
N ALA A 508 -32.74 27.70 -16.01
CA ALA A 508 -31.82 27.45 -17.13
C ALA A 508 -31.16 26.07 -17.04
N LEU A 509 -30.80 25.62 -15.83
CA LEU A 509 -30.23 24.29 -15.59
C LEU A 509 -31.26 23.18 -15.90
N LYS A 510 -32.51 23.34 -15.47
CA LYS A 510 -33.60 22.41 -15.77
C LYS A 510 -33.86 22.27 -17.28
N ASP A 511 -33.87 23.39 -18.01
CA ASP A 511 -34.04 23.39 -19.48
C ASP A 511 -32.88 22.69 -20.22
N ILE A 512 -31.63 22.88 -19.77
CA ILE A 512 -30.45 22.16 -20.31
C ILE A 512 -30.57 20.65 -20.04
N MET A 513 -30.83 20.24 -18.80
CA MET A 513 -30.97 18.82 -18.43
C MET A 513 -32.10 18.12 -19.22
N HIS A 514 -33.20 18.82 -19.48
CA HIS A 514 -34.34 18.30 -20.23
C HIS A 514 -34.10 18.20 -21.76
N LYS A 515 -33.07 18.87 -22.28
CA LYS A 515 -32.70 18.84 -23.71
C LYS A 515 -31.67 17.76 -24.03
N VAL A 516 -30.63 17.63 -23.19
CA VAL A 516 -29.51 16.70 -23.43
C VAL A 516 -29.94 15.23 -23.30
N ASN A 517 -30.87 14.89 -22.40
CA ASN A 517 -31.13 13.50 -22.01
C ASN A 517 -32.22 12.77 -22.81
N LYS A 518 -32.24 12.94 -24.15
CA LYS A 518 -33.17 12.20 -25.04
C LYS A 518 -32.49 10.99 -25.68
N PRO A 519 -32.94 9.74 -25.43
CA PRO A 519 -32.37 8.57 -26.08
C PRO A 519 -32.67 8.58 -27.59
N ARG A 520 -31.65 8.28 -28.40
CA ARG A 520 -31.77 8.06 -29.85
C ARG A 520 -30.89 6.87 -30.24
N SER A 521 -31.37 6.03 -31.16
CA SER A 521 -30.51 5.04 -31.80
C SER A 521 -29.65 5.70 -32.88
N ILE A 522 -28.36 5.39 -32.91
CA ILE A 522 -27.41 5.84 -33.93
C ILE A 522 -26.85 4.61 -34.62
N GLY A 523 -27.04 4.53 -35.95
CA GLY A 523 -26.45 3.47 -36.78
C GLY A 523 -24.92 3.54 -36.82
N SER A 524 -24.28 2.40 -37.06
CA SER A 524 -22.83 2.24 -36.92
C SER A 524 -21.97 3.17 -37.80
N ASN A 525 -20.71 3.32 -37.38
CA ASN A 525 -19.58 3.84 -38.17
C ASN A 525 -19.45 5.37 -38.39
N ARG A 526 -19.78 6.22 -37.40
CA ARG A 526 -19.22 7.60 -37.32
C ARG A 526 -18.87 8.02 -35.89
N CYS A 527 -17.57 8.21 -35.62
CA CYS A 527 -17.07 8.81 -34.39
C CYS A 527 -17.12 10.35 -34.50
N PHE A 528 -18.17 10.96 -33.97
CA PHE A 528 -18.19 12.38 -33.59
C PHE A 528 -17.90 12.50 -32.09
N SER A 529 -17.32 13.61 -31.63
CA SER A 529 -17.18 13.80 -30.19
C SER A 529 -18.54 14.05 -29.55
N TYR A 530 -18.70 13.66 -28.29
CA TYR A 530 -19.92 13.92 -27.53
C TYR A 530 -20.14 15.44 -27.32
N MET A 531 -19.04 16.19 -27.12
CA MET A 531 -19.07 17.64 -26.99
C MET A 531 -19.70 18.32 -28.21
N ASP A 532 -19.25 18.02 -29.43
CA ASP A 532 -19.76 18.69 -30.65
C ASP A 532 -21.29 18.55 -30.77
N GLN A 533 -21.82 17.38 -30.40
CA GLN A 533 -23.26 17.09 -30.40
C GLN A 533 -24.02 17.85 -29.30
N VAL A 534 -23.42 18.06 -28.12
CA VAL A 534 -23.98 18.93 -27.07
C VAL A 534 -23.99 20.40 -27.51
N TYR A 535 -22.98 20.87 -28.24
CA TYR A 535 -23.01 22.21 -28.84
C TYR A 535 -24.12 22.32 -29.91
N ASP A 536 -24.35 21.31 -30.74
CA ASP A 536 -25.41 21.31 -31.76
C ASP A 536 -26.84 21.18 -31.19
N ASP A 537 -27.11 20.28 -30.23
CA ASP A 537 -28.46 20.13 -29.62
C ASP A 537 -28.80 21.33 -28.71
N LEU A 538 -27.81 21.99 -28.09
CA LEU A 538 -27.99 23.32 -27.48
C LEU A 538 -27.99 24.45 -28.54
N GLY A 539 -27.54 24.18 -29.77
CA GLY A 539 -27.45 25.07 -30.91
C GLY A 539 -26.53 26.28 -30.70
N ILE A 540 -25.36 26.07 -30.11
CA ILE A 540 -24.38 27.09 -29.69
C ILE A 540 -23.21 27.12 -30.68
N ASP A 541 -23.05 28.25 -31.36
CA ASP A 541 -21.97 28.50 -32.33
C ASP A 541 -20.61 28.58 -31.63
N TYR A 542 -19.78 27.56 -31.87
CA TYR A 542 -18.52 27.28 -31.14
C TYR A 542 -17.54 28.46 -31.13
N ASP A 543 -17.44 29.19 -32.26
CA ASP A 543 -16.54 30.34 -32.41
C ASP A 543 -17.08 31.64 -31.78
N LYS A 544 -18.38 31.71 -31.44
CA LYS A 544 -19.02 32.94 -30.94
C LYS A 544 -19.28 32.90 -29.44
N GLY A 545 -19.51 31.71 -28.88
CA GLY A 545 -19.42 31.45 -27.44
C GLY A 545 -20.30 32.34 -26.55
N TRP A 546 -21.49 32.72 -27.02
CA TRP A 546 -22.62 33.20 -26.21
C TRP A 546 -23.90 32.78 -26.94
N LYS A 547 -24.94 32.36 -26.20
CA LYS A 547 -26.27 32.08 -26.75
C LYS A 547 -27.37 32.54 -25.80
N GLU A 548 -28.49 32.98 -26.35
CA GLU A 548 -29.70 33.24 -25.57
C GLU A 548 -30.56 31.97 -25.42
N VAL A 549 -30.96 31.70 -24.18
CA VAL A 549 -31.84 30.60 -23.79
C VAL A 549 -32.93 31.21 -22.91
N GLY A 550 -34.16 31.27 -23.43
CA GLY A 550 -35.20 32.13 -22.87
C GLY A 550 -34.77 33.60 -22.90
N ASN A 551 -35.05 34.34 -21.83
CA ASN A 551 -34.77 35.78 -21.73
C ASN A 551 -33.33 36.12 -21.25
N ARG A 552 -32.36 35.19 -21.35
CA ARG A 552 -31.00 35.36 -20.79
C ARG A 552 -29.91 34.79 -21.70
N THR A 553 -28.73 35.42 -21.65
CA THR A 553 -27.53 34.96 -22.38
C THR A 553 -26.64 34.08 -21.49
N ILE A 554 -26.26 32.90 -21.98
CA ILE A 554 -25.31 31.97 -21.35
C ILE A 554 -24.02 31.86 -22.19
N LYS A 555 -22.89 31.53 -21.54
CA LYS A 555 -21.64 31.16 -22.20
C LYS A 555 -21.11 29.83 -21.67
N LEU A 556 -20.78 28.93 -22.58
CA LEU A 556 -20.04 27.71 -22.28
C LEU A 556 -18.53 27.98 -22.33
N HIS A 557 -17.80 27.35 -21.42
CA HIS A 557 -16.35 27.37 -21.29
C HIS A 557 -15.88 25.93 -21.03
N PRO A 558 -15.47 25.16 -22.06
CA PRO A 558 -14.88 23.84 -21.84
C PRO A 558 -13.54 24.02 -21.11
N GLN A 559 -13.29 23.23 -20.06
CA GLN A 559 -12.02 23.22 -19.34
C GLN A 559 -11.38 21.83 -19.50
N VAL A 560 -10.19 21.80 -20.08
CA VAL A 560 -9.34 20.61 -20.13
C VAL A 560 -8.43 20.63 -18.90
N TRP A 561 -8.36 19.52 -18.17
CA TRP A 561 -7.47 19.39 -17.02
C TRP A 561 -6.05 19.06 -17.50
N ASP A 562 -5.10 19.93 -17.12
CA ASP A 562 -3.65 19.92 -17.48
C ASP A 562 -3.26 20.43 -18.89
N PRO A 563 -2.50 21.55 -18.99
CA PRO A 563 -1.90 22.02 -20.25
C PRO A 563 -0.60 21.28 -20.60
N GLY A 564 -0.70 19.97 -20.85
CA GLY A 564 0.37 19.14 -21.41
C GLY A 564 0.83 19.60 -22.82
N ARG A 565 2.05 19.21 -23.23
CA ARG A 565 2.65 19.68 -24.50
C ARG A 565 2.00 19.04 -25.74
N PHE A 566 1.35 19.84 -26.58
CA PHE A 566 1.05 19.48 -27.96
C PHE A 566 2.31 19.47 -28.84
N VAL A 567 2.48 18.43 -29.67
CA VAL A 567 3.47 18.35 -30.76
C VAL A 567 2.74 18.17 -32.09
N PRO A 568 2.79 19.11 -33.06
CA PRO A 568 1.97 19.01 -34.28
C PRO A 568 2.50 18.00 -35.31
N THR A 569 1.77 16.91 -35.53
CA THR A 569 2.05 15.91 -36.57
C THR A 569 1.52 16.32 -37.96
N SER A 570 2.19 17.31 -38.56
CA SER A 570 2.00 17.81 -39.94
C SER A 570 0.76 18.69 -40.21
N ARG A 571 0.67 19.24 -41.43
CA ARG A 571 -0.19 20.39 -41.80
C ARG A 571 -1.43 20.06 -42.67
N LYS A 572 -1.89 18.81 -42.77
CA LYS A 572 -2.93 18.43 -43.76
C LYS A 572 -4.13 17.59 -43.28
N THR A 573 -4.25 17.30 -41.98
CA THR A 573 -5.42 16.62 -41.40
C THR A 573 -5.86 17.31 -40.11
N PRO A 574 -7.06 17.92 -40.05
CA PRO A 574 -7.56 18.55 -38.83
C PRO A 574 -8.07 17.49 -37.84
N TRP A 575 -7.33 17.32 -36.74
CA TRP A 575 -7.80 16.77 -35.45
C TRP A 575 -8.36 15.32 -35.45
N GLY A 576 -7.45 14.34 -35.47
CA GLY A 576 -7.75 13.00 -34.94
C GLY A 576 -7.43 12.94 -33.45
N TRP A 577 -8.42 12.68 -32.60
CA TRP A 577 -8.22 12.45 -31.16
C TRP A 577 -7.86 10.99 -30.88
N HIS A 578 -6.65 10.74 -30.37
CA HIS A 578 -6.26 9.43 -29.84
C HIS A 578 -5.86 9.54 -28.36
N GLY A 579 -6.59 8.82 -27.51
CA GLY A 579 -6.04 8.22 -26.29
C GLY A 579 -5.65 9.14 -25.13
N LEU A 580 -6.60 9.85 -24.53
CA LEU A 580 -6.49 10.28 -23.12
C LEU A 580 -7.83 10.05 -22.40
N LYS A 581 -7.81 9.25 -21.33
CA LYS A 581 -8.93 9.15 -20.37
C LYS A 581 -8.85 10.32 -19.40
N GLN A 582 -9.58 11.41 -19.65
CA GLN A 582 -9.66 12.55 -18.74
C GLN A 582 -11.08 13.10 -18.67
N HIS A 583 -11.51 13.45 -17.46
CA HIS A 583 -12.81 14.09 -17.21
C HIS A 583 -12.83 15.49 -17.84
N ALA A 584 -13.87 15.78 -18.61
CA ALA A 584 -14.08 17.12 -19.17
C ALA A 584 -15.03 17.91 -18.26
N VAL A 585 -14.60 19.07 -17.77
CA VAL A 585 -15.43 19.95 -16.95
C VAL A 585 -15.92 21.12 -17.80
N MET A 586 -17.24 21.26 -17.94
CA MET A 586 -17.86 22.39 -18.61
C MET A 586 -18.24 23.47 -17.59
N LYS A 587 -17.59 24.63 -17.70
CA LYS A 587 -17.97 25.85 -16.98
C LYS A 587 -19.08 26.58 -17.76
N VAL A 588 -20.07 27.11 -17.06
CA VAL A 588 -21.17 27.89 -17.64
C VAL A 588 -21.32 29.22 -16.89
N THR A 589 -21.17 30.32 -17.61
CA THR A 589 -21.30 31.68 -17.05
C THR A 589 -22.65 32.29 -17.44
N PHE A 590 -23.41 32.76 -16.45
CA PHE A 590 -24.74 33.33 -16.62
C PHE A 590 -24.73 34.86 -16.56
N LYS A 591 -25.60 35.52 -17.36
CA LYS A 591 -25.84 36.96 -17.30
C LYS A 591 -27.32 37.28 -17.01
N PRO A 592 -27.61 38.40 -16.30
CA PRO A 592 -26.67 39.45 -15.87
C PRO A 592 -25.91 39.16 -14.56
N SER A 593 -26.21 38.06 -13.86
CA SER A 593 -25.68 37.77 -12.51
C SER A 593 -24.16 37.58 -12.44
N GLY A 594 -23.49 37.22 -13.54
CA GLY A 594 -22.03 37.03 -13.58
C GLY A 594 -21.55 35.79 -12.84
N LYS A 595 -22.47 34.90 -12.43
CA LYS A 595 -22.17 33.65 -11.72
C LYS A 595 -21.68 32.58 -12.68
N ASP A 596 -20.80 31.72 -12.16
CA ASP A 596 -20.28 30.53 -12.82
C ASP A 596 -20.84 29.26 -12.18
N ALA A 597 -21.33 28.32 -12.99
CA ALA A 597 -21.55 26.93 -12.61
C ALA A 597 -20.53 26.02 -13.31
N TYR A 598 -20.31 24.81 -12.79
CA TYR A 598 -19.37 23.84 -13.32
C TYR A 598 -20.01 22.45 -13.32
N PHE A 599 -19.84 21.70 -14.40
CA PHE A 599 -20.40 20.37 -14.60
C PHE A 599 -19.31 19.42 -15.09
N ASP A 600 -19.16 18.27 -14.46
CA ASP A 600 -18.48 17.13 -15.10
C ASP A 600 -19.45 16.53 -16.12
N ILE A 601 -18.96 16.23 -17.33
CA ILE A 601 -19.75 15.55 -18.38
C ILE A 601 -19.34 14.08 -18.56
N GLY A 602 -18.44 13.58 -17.71
CA GLY A 602 -17.93 12.20 -17.75
C GLY A 602 -16.86 11.97 -18.82
N SER A 603 -16.28 10.77 -18.81
CA SER A 603 -15.39 10.26 -19.84
C SER A 603 -15.97 9.00 -20.46
N ASP A 604 -16.49 9.09 -21.69
CA ASP A 604 -17.21 8.00 -22.35
C ASP A 604 -16.28 7.09 -23.16
N THR A 605 -16.18 5.83 -22.73
CA THR A 605 -15.89 4.69 -23.61
C THR A 605 -16.78 3.49 -23.28
N HIS A 606 -18.11 3.66 -23.27
CA HIS A 606 -19.11 2.68 -23.73
C HIS A 606 -20.51 3.35 -23.78
N LEU A 607 -21.06 3.49 -24.99
CA LEU A 607 -22.34 4.17 -25.25
C LEU A 607 -23.52 3.49 -24.55
N GLY A 608 -23.97 4.03 -23.40
CA GLY A 608 -25.11 3.51 -22.65
C GLY A 608 -25.55 4.38 -21.47
N HIS A 609 -26.33 5.42 -21.74
CA HIS A 609 -27.01 6.32 -20.77
C HIS A 609 -26.14 7.13 -19.78
N ILE A 610 -26.25 8.46 -19.86
CA ILE A 610 -26.03 9.34 -18.70
C ILE A 610 -27.28 9.26 -17.81
N GLY A 611 -27.36 8.21 -17.01
CA GLY A 611 -28.61 7.80 -16.36
C GLY A 611 -28.49 6.83 -15.18
N GLY A 612 -27.38 6.88 -14.44
CA GLY A 612 -27.20 6.14 -13.18
C GLY A 612 -25.88 5.37 -13.12
N ASP A 613 -25.00 5.80 -12.21
CA ASP A 613 -23.95 4.97 -11.63
C ASP A 613 -23.67 5.48 -10.21
N ASP A 614 -23.88 4.62 -9.21
CA ASP A 614 -23.71 4.93 -7.78
C ASP A 614 -22.41 4.30 -7.25
N HIS A 615 -21.67 5.02 -6.40
CA HIS A 615 -20.36 4.61 -5.87
C HIS A 615 -20.37 4.19 -4.37
N TRP A 616 -21.32 3.35 -3.90
CA TRP A 616 -21.38 2.90 -2.48
C TRP A 616 -21.81 1.41 -2.29
N PHE A 617 -21.41 0.78 -1.17
CA PHE A 617 -21.42 -0.68 -0.87
C PHE A 617 -22.35 -1.07 0.33
N PHE A 618 -22.58 -2.29 0.88
CA PHE A 618 -21.85 -3.59 0.93
C PHE A 618 -22.74 -4.88 0.82
N PRO A 619 -23.13 -5.70 1.85
CA PRO A 619 -22.90 -7.17 1.77
C PRO A 619 -24.03 -8.17 2.20
N GLY A 620 -23.92 -9.43 1.73
CA GLY A 620 -24.23 -10.66 2.50
C GLY A 620 -25.58 -11.40 2.29
N ASP A 621 -25.54 -12.63 1.72
CA ASP A 621 -26.18 -13.89 2.19
C ASP A 621 -26.23 -15.02 1.11
N GLN A 622 -26.50 -16.27 1.49
CA GLN A 622 -26.60 -17.43 0.57
C GLN A 622 -27.95 -17.49 -0.19
N MET A 623 -27.91 -17.97 -1.45
CA MET A 623 -29.12 -18.12 -2.28
C MET A 623 -29.92 -19.39 -1.94
N ILE A 624 -31.20 -19.19 -1.64
CA ILE A 624 -32.22 -20.21 -1.37
C ILE A 624 -33.35 -20.00 -2.39
N ASP A 625 -33.95 -21.08 -2.90
CA ASP A 625 -35.10 -20.97 -3.81
C ASP A 625 -36.28 -20.26 -3.12
N ALA A 626 -36.78 -19.20 -3.77
CA ALA A 626 -37.80 -18.33 -3.20
C ALA A 626 -39.19 -18.98 -3.03
N LYS A 627 -39.42 -20.13 -3.68
CA LYS A 627 -40.71 -20.82 -3.77
C LYS A 627 -40.74 -22.14 -2.99
N THR A 628 -39.61 -22.83 -2.84
CA THR A 628 -39.49 -24.10 -2.11
C THR A 628 -38.72 -24.00 -0.79
N LYS A 629 -37.91 -22.94 -0.60
CA LYS A 629 -37.03 -22.72 0.58
C LYS A 629 -35.86 -23.71 0.74
N GLU A 630 -35.49 -24.42 -0.32
CA GLU A 630 -34.29 -25.28 -0.37
C GLU A 630 -33.06 -24.56 -0.99
N PRO A 631 -31.81 -24.89 -0.61
CA PRO A 631 -30.61 -24.28 -1.21
C PRO A 631 -30.31 -24.79 -2.62
N VAL A 632 -29.90 -23.89 -3.53
CA VAL A 632 -29.64 -24.23 -4.94
C VAL A 632 -28.17 -24.61 -5.17
N ARG A 633 -27.92 -25.78 -5.79
CA ARG A 633 -26.62 -26.15 -6.38
C ARG A 633 -26.67 -25.99 -7.89
N CYS A 634 -25.65 -25.37 -8.48
CA CYS A 634 -25.45 -25.33 -9.93
C CYS A 634 -24.32 -26.30 -10.32
N GLU A 635 -24.61 -27.23 -11.24
CA GLU A 635 -23.59 -27.91 -12.04
C GLU A 635 -23.43 -27.17 -13.37
N THR A 636 -22.20 -27.02 -13.86
CA THR A 636 -21.94 -26.37 -15.15
C THR A 636 -21.11 -27.28 -16.04
N LYS A 637 -21.61 -27.59 -17.24
CA LYS A 637 -20.83 -28.23 -18.31
C LYS A 637 -20.31 -27.15 -19.26
N MET A 638 -19.02 -27.21 -19.60
CA MET A 638 -18.45 -26.35 -20.64
C MET A 638 -18.93 -26.76 -22.03
N TYR A 639 -19.11 -25.76 -22.89
CA TYR A 639 -18.99 -25.89 -24.34
C TYR A 639 -17.89 -24.92 -24.80
N ILE A 640 -17.12 -25.35 -25.80
CA ILE A 640 -16.08 -24.53 -26.45
C ILE A 640 -16.53 -24.35 -27.90
N HIS A 641 -16.42 -23.12 -28.42
CA HIS A 641 -16.53 -22.85 -29.85
C HIS A 641 -15.16 -22.40 -30.36
N GLY A 642 -14.66 -23.03 -31.42
CA GLY A 642 -13.47 -22.58 -32.14
C GLY A 642 -13.82 -21.54 -33.19
N ASN A 643 -12.84 -20.71 -33.56
CA ASN A 643 -12.88 -19.92 -34.79
C ASN A 643 -12.23 -20.73 -35.91
N GLU A 644 -12.88 -20.75 -37.07
CA GLU A 644 -12.27 -21.07 -38.36
C GLU A 644 -12.22 -19.79 -39.22
N ASP A 645 -11.40 -19.83 -40.27
CA ASP A 645 -11.35 -18.96 -41.44
C ASP A 645 -11.06 -17.45 -41.27
N ASN A 646 -9.82 -17.08 -41.63
CA ASN A 646 -9.58 -16.35 -42.88
C ASN A 646 -8.18 -16.71 -43.44
N GLU A 647 -8.14 -17.28 -44.64
CA GLU A 647 -6.92 -17.39 -45.47
C GLU A 647 -6.70 -16.10 -46.29
N GLY A 648 -5.49 -15.85 -46.78
CA GLY A 648 -5.22 -14.75 -47.72
C GLY A 648 -3.75 -14.34 -47.87
N ASP A 649 -2.99 -15.16 -48.63
CA ASP A 649 -1.62 -14.96 -49.14
C ASP A 649 -0.49 -14.55 -48.14
#